data_AF-A0A1I4I4Y9-F1
#
_entry.id   AF-A0A1I4I4Y9-F1
#
_cell.length_a   1.000
_cell.length_b   1.000
_cell.length_c   1.000
_cell.angle_alpha   90.00
_cell.angle_beta   90.00
_cell.angle_gamma   90.00
#
_symmetry.space_group_name_H-M   'P 1'
#
loop_
_entity.id
_entity.type
_entity.pdbx_description
1 polymer ?
#
loop_
_entity_poly.entity_id
_entity_poly.type
_entity_poly.pdbx_seq_one_letter_code
_entity_poly.pdbx_strand_id
1 'polypeptide(L)'
;MQDGAGDAAPGANTATPALEPWQDDFSTIYRSGLFDHIWYATRYPDVGLTDLSPLEHYVKYGARLGRQPRADFTAEPDESFDGSFVNPFAAWIRARAESEPAPEWNRPVVSVLCITYNQARFIRETLDSILGQVTDFPFELLVGDDRSSDGTAEIIADYAARHPNLVAVLRTENLGPNKNFADLTARCRGEYVAICEGDDYWTDSSKLQRQVEFLRANPEFTLCFHPVRVLYEDMPGVEEIYPKHSSSQPSLSDLVAHNFVQTNSVLYRWRYHGEEPFRLDEGIAPGDWYVHLMHAEVGRIGFLPQVMAVYRKHAAGMWATYATELARHKKLGNSEIAFFRTLRGHFGGRYAVGYEASQKAIFRRLAEAYLDEEDVSSLGALIDANPDIARAALHDMGLDAPDDLSGEPAALRAWLEDQLTVSVIVTAYNHAGYIRRCLDGVLAQRGLFKLQVVIGDDRSTDGTPEIVESYRARDPERITVRPRERNLGMLRNMQDCLGACTGRYIAFCEADDYWLSDRKIAMQLRMLRNDRALDMCFNWVLLHYPATGSFVPHDEQGRYPTGTISFPVLANAPLTANFSCCVYRAEALRRVPEAYYENAAAADWLMNLYVADKGRIAFLRELLSVYTIQDKGQWSGLPEDIRNARIAEYQKQFAQIFGEGRGFEKYEVGCTIAELDGELPDSFARANLETPQDRVWAEIQDGQVLLSGWVVSASRAKATLIAEVDGEVQRHPVDVHRPDVIAAVLGDMPTTMEEARCGFRLTLPYALHLEVLLSIEVEHEVVPWLSVIFTHRVKRSGQQG
;
A
#
# COMPACT_ATOMS: atom_id res chain seq x y z
N MET A 1 -32.67 -8.21 49.86
CA MET A 1 -32.44 -7.00 50.68
C MET A 1 -32.32 -5.85 49.69
N GLN A 2 -33.45 -5.25 49.34
CA GLN A 2 -33.98 -3.99 49.90
C GLN A 2 -33.43 -2.77 49.16
N ASP A 3 -34.24 -2.31 48.20
CA ASP A 3 -34.72 -0.94 47.96
C ASP A 3 -33.85 0.24 48.36
N GLY A 4 -33.55 1.05 47.34
CA GLY A 4 -33.06 2.42 47.45
C GLY A 4 -33.43 3.20 46.20
N ALA A 5 -34.73 3.38 45.97
CA ALA A 5 -35.28 4.29 44.97
C ALA A 5 -34.99 5.74 45.43
N GLY A 6 -34.13 6.43 44.68
CA GLY A 6 -33.96 7.89 44.77
C GLY A 6 -34.72 8.54 43.61
N ASP A 7 -35.64 9.42 43.95
CA ASP A 7 -36.53 10.17 43.05
C ASP A 7 -35.81 10.78 41.85
N ALA A 8 -36.10 10.25 40.65
CA ALA A 8 -35.88 10.95 39.40
C ALA A 8 -37.04 11.95 39.21
N ALA A 9 -36.72 13.24 39.23
CA ALA A 9 -37.67 14.31 38.94
C ALA A 9 -38.31 14.12 37.54
N PRO A 10 -39.62 14.29 37.39
CA PRO A 10 -40.29 14.10 36.11
C PRO A 10 -40.13 15.33 35.21
N GLY A 11 -39.66 15.08 33.98
CA GLY A 11 -40.02 15.85 32.79
C GLY A 11 -39.64 17.34 32.78
N ALA A 12 -38.37 17.63 32.53
CA ALA A 12 -38.04 18.84 31.78
C ALA A 12 -38.48 18.59 30.34
N ASN A 13 -39.69 19.06 30.03
CA ASN A 13 -40.19 19.24 28.69
C ASN A 13 -39.15 20.09 27.93
N THR A 14 -38.26 19.48 27.16
CA THR A 14 -37.40 20.18 26.22
C THR A 14 -38.27 20.65 25.06
N ALA A 15 -39.10 21.64 25.34
CA ALA A 15 -39.69 22.45 24.30
C ALA A 15 -38.52 23.00 23.48
N THR A 16 -38.49 22.64 22.20
CA THR A 16 -37.68 23.31 21.19
C THR A 16 -37.74 24.82 21.47
N PRO A 17 -36.60 25.53 21.61
CA PRO A 17 -36.66 26.97 21.82
C PRO A 17 -37.52 27.57 20.71
N ALA A 18 -38.62 28.23 21.09
CA ALA A 18 -39.48 28.90 20.14
C ALA A 18 -38.60 29.89 19.38
N LEU A 19 -38.61 29.79 18.05
CA LEU A 19 -37.89 30.71 17.18
C LEU A 19 -38.19 32.15 17.64
N GLU A 20 -37.15 32.98 17.76
CA GLU A 20 -37.35 34.43 17.88
C GLU A 20 -38.24 34.85 16.68
N PRO A 21 -39.23 35.75 16.85
CA PRO A 21 -40.21 36.07 15.81
C PRO A 21 -39.59 36.40 14.43
N TRP A 22 -38.41 37.02 14.44
CA TRP A 22 -37.66 37.38 13.24
C TRP A 22 -37.09 36.16 12.49
N GLN A 23 -36.83 35.02 13.13
CA GLN A 23 -36.30 33.82 12.47
C GLN A 23 -37.37 33.14 11.60
N ASP A 24 -38.63 33.17 12.02
CA ASP A 24 -39.75 32.67 11.19
C ASP A 24 -39.97 33.57 9.96
N ASP A 25 -39.88 34.90 10.13
CA ASP A 25 -39.90 35.85 9.02
C ASP A 25 -38.72 35.63 8.07
N PHE A 26 -37.51 35.41 8.60
CA PHE A 26 -36.34 35.08 7.78
C PHE A 26 -36.59 33.81 6.99
N SER A 27 -36.99 32.72 7.64
CA SER A 27 -37.25 31.43 7.00
C SER A 27 -38.29 31.56 5.88
N THR A 28 -39.39 32.24 6.18
CA THR A 28 -40.46 32.56 5.22
C THR A 28 -39.90 33.31 4.01
N ILE A 29 -39.14 34.38 4.26
CA ILE A 29 -38.60 35.23 3.19
C ILE A 29 -37.54 34.49 2.37
N TYR A 30 -36.62 33.80 3.03
CA TYR A 30 -35.55 33.04 2.40
C TYR A 30 -36.10 31.95 1.47
N ARG A 31 -37.04 31.14 1.97
CA ARG A 31 -37.66 30.03 1.21
C ARG A 31 -38.51 30.51 0.05
N SER A 32 -39.09 31.72 0.16
CA SER A 32 -39.94 32.27 -0.90
C SER A 32 -39.18 32.55 -2.19
N GLY A 33 -37.87 32.78 -2.10
CA GLY A 33 -37.10 33.25 -3.23
C GLY A 33 -37.19 34.75 -3.51
N LEU A 34 -38.07 35.49 -2.85
CA LEU A 34 -38.51 36.79 -3.35
C LEU A 34 -37.65 37.97 -2.87
N PHE A 35 -36.70 37.79 -1.96
CA PHE A 35 -35.81 38.84 -1.42
C PHE A 35 -34.57 39.13 -2.27
N ASP A 36 -34.47 40.30 -2.90
CA ASP A 36 -33.38 40.63 -3.84
C ASP A 36 -32.12 41.07 -3.08
N HIS A 37 -31.24 40.09 -2.80
CA HIS A 37 -30.03 40.29 -2.02
C HIS A 37 -29.04 41.27 -2.68
N ILE A 38 -28.90 41.24 -4.01
CA ILE A 38 -28.00 42.12 -4.75
C ILE A 38 -28.53 43.55 -4.71
N TRP A 39 -29.81 43.73 -5.04
CA TRP A 39 -30.42 45.05 -5.03
C TRP A 39 -30.43 45.64 -3.63
N TYR A 40 -30.75 44.84 -2.61
CA TYR A 40 -30.77 45.30 -1.22
C TYR A 40 -29.40 45.77 -0.74
N ALA A 41 -28.35 44.96 -0.94
CA ALA A 41 -26.98 45.31 -0.57
C ALA A 41 -26.47 46.54 -1.35
N THR A 42 -26.81 46.64 -2.63
CA THR A 42 -26.44 47.79 -3.48
C THR A 42 -27.17 49.06 -3.04
N ARG A 43 -28.44 48.95 -2.66
CA ARG A 43 -29.30 50.09 -2.28
C ARG A 43 -28.98 50.60 -0.88
N TYR A 44 -28.56 49.72 0.02
CA TYR A 44 -28.30 49.99 1.43
C TYR A 44 -26.85 49.61 1.82
N PRO A 45 -25.87 50.49 1.54
CA PRO A 45 -24.45 50.16 1.70
C PRO A 45 -24.02 49.88 3.15
N ASP A 46 -24.79 50.33 4.13
CA ASP A 46 -24.54 50.11 5.56
C ASP A 46 -24.71 48.64 5.98
N VAL A 47 -25.41 47.83 5.18
CA VAL A 47 -25.46 46.36 5.34
C VAL A 47 -24.04 45.79 5.39
N GLY A 48 -23.16 46.25 4.50
CA GLY A 48 -21.75 45.81 4.45
C GLY A 48 -20.87 46.32 5.59
N LEU A 49 -21.41 47.15 6.50
CA LEU A 49 -20.76 47.56 7.74
C LEU A 49 -21.17 46.68 8.94
N THR A 50 -22.06 45.71 8.72
CA THR A 50 -22.51 44.74 9.73
C THR A 50 -22.02 43.34 9.36
N ASP A 51 -21.90 42.44 10.35
CA ASP A 51 -21.61 41.02 10.10
C ASP A 51 -22.86 40.22 9.69
N LEU A 52 -23.94 40.89 9.27
CA LEU A 52 -25.21 40.27 8.90
C LEU A 52 -25.32 40.13 7.38
N SER A 53 -25.90 39.01 6.92
CA SER A 53 -26.31 38.91 5.51
C SER A 53 -27.36 39.96 5.15
N PRO A 54 -27.50 40.36 3.86
CA PRO A 54 -28.54 41.31 3.43
C PRO A 54 -29.95 40.97 3.92
N LEU A 55 -30.29 39.68 3.92
CA LEU A 55 -31.58 39.21 4.43
C LEU A 55 -31.68 39.27 5.96
N GLU A 56 -30.62 38.90 6.69
CA GLU A 56 -30.62 39.02 8.16
C GLU A 56 -30.74 40.49 8.57
N HIS A 57 -30.00 41.37 7.90
CA HIS A 57 -30.07 42.80 8.11
C HIS A 57 -31.49 43.31 7.84
N TYR A 58 -32.12 42.88 6.74
CA TYR A 58 -33.50 43.25 6.43
C TYR A 58 -34.47 42.82 7.52
N VAL A 59 -34.40 41.57 7.97
CA VAL A 59 -35.37 40.99 8.89
C VAL A 59 -35.17 41.50 10.32
N LYS A 60 -33.92 41.74 10.75
CA LYS A 60 -33.61 42.28 12.09
C LYS A 60 -33.83 43.79 12.18
N TYR A 61 -33.49 44.55 11.13
CA TYR A 61 -33.49 46.02 11.17
C TYR A 61 -34.23 46.66 10.01
N GLY A 62 -33.96 46.21 8.78
CA GLY A 62 -34.38 46.89 7.56
C GLY A 62 -35.90 47.06 7.43
N ALA A 63 -36.67 46.03 7.76
CA ALA A 63 -38.13 46.05 7.68
C ALA A 63 -38.73 47.09 8.65
N ARG A 64 -38.20 47.21 9.87
CA ARG A 64 -38.58 48.25 10.84
C ARG A 64 -38.17 49.65 10.37
N LEU A 65 -37.04 49.75 9.69
CA LEU A 65 -36.57 51.00 9.09
C LEU A 65 -37.30 51.39 7.79
N GLY A 66 -38.37 50.68 7.41
CA GLY A 66 -39.11 50.92 6.16
C GLY A 66 -38.30 50.66 4.89
N ARG A 67 -37.22 49.87 4.99
CA ARG A 67 -36.39 49.51 3.82
C ARG A 67 -37.17 48.54 2.94
N GLN A 68 -36.92 48.65 1.63
CA GLN A 68 -37.53 47.77 0.66
C GLN A 68 -36.67 46.52 0.49
N PRO A 69 -37.24 45.32 0.40
CA PRO A 69 -36.50 44.07 0.17
C PRO A 69 -36.12 43.84 -1.30
N ARG A 70 -36.70 44.61 -2.23
CA ARG A 70 -36.52 44.57 -3.69
C ARG A 70 -37.11 45.81 -4.34
N ALA A 71 -36.75 46.08 -5.60
CA ALA A 71 -37.11 47.31 -6.31
C ALA A 71 -38.62 47.58 -6.50
N ASP A 72 -39.43 46.53 -6.60
CA ASP A 72 -40.87 46.53 -6.91
C ASP A 72 -41.74 46.18 -5.69
N PHE A 73 -41.18 46.20 -4.48
CA PHE A 73 -41.94 46.04 -3.23
C PHE A 73 -41.94 47.33 -2.42
N THR A 74 -43.13 47.75 -1.99
CA THR A 74 -43.30 48.94 -1.14
C THR A 74 -43.98 48.53 0.17
N ALA A 75 -43.38 48.94 1.28
CA ALA A 75 -43.97 48.83 2.61
C ALA A 75 -43.70 50.13 3.38
N GLU A 76 -44.68 50.54 4.17
CA GLU A 76 -44.57 51.69 5.07
C GLU A 76 -43.74 51.30 6.33
N PRO A 77 -42.92 52.21 6.89
CA PRO A 77 -42.22 51.96 8.15
C PRO A 77 -43.22 51.78 9.32
N ASP A 78 -42.87 50.90 10.26
CA ASP A 78 -43.61 50.73 11.51
C ASP A 78 -42.79 51.33 12.66
N GLU A 79 -43.28 52.43 13.24
CA GLU A 79 -42.64 53.15 14.35
C GLU A 79 -43.09 52.62 15.74
N SER A 80 -43.91 51.56 15.80
CA SER A 80 -44.36 50.97 17.05
C SER A 80 -43.24 50.17 17.74
N PHE A 81 -43.04 50.44 19.04
CA PHE A 81 -42.02 49.77 19.87
C PHE A 81 -42.60 48.61 20.70
N ASP A 82 -43.61 47.90 20.19
CA ASP A 82 -44.20 46.75 20.86
C ASP A 82 -43.90 45.42 20.13
N GLY A 83 -44.29 44.30 20.75
CA GLY A 83 -44.10 42.95 20.21
C GLY A 83 -45.05 42.59 19.05
N SER A 84 -45.82 43.54 18.53
CA SER A 84 -46.81 43.30 17.46
C SER A 84 -46.27 43.53 16.05
N PHE A 85 -45.00 43.95 15.91
CA PHE A 85 -44.35 44.13 14.61
C PHE A 85 -44.42 42.85 13.78
N VAL A 86 -45.06 42.94 12.62
CA VAL A 86 -45.10 41.89 11.61
C VAL A 86 -44.26 42.35 10.43
N ASN A 87 -43.26 41.57 10.02
CA ASN A 87 -42.49 41.90 8.83
C ASN A 87 -43.43 41.94 7.60
N PRO A 88 -43.59 43.11 6.94
CA PRO A 88 -44.59 43.29 5.89
C PRO A 88 -44.31 42.43 4.67
N PHE A 89 -43.04 42.14 4.40
CA PHE A 89 -42.65 41.27 3.30
C PHE A 89 -42.90 39.79 3.62
N ALA A 90 -42.57 39.35 4.83
CA ALA A 90 -42.90 38.00 5.28
C ALA A 90 -44.41 37.76 5.30
N ALA A 91 -45.20 38.72 5.80
CA ALA A 91 -46.66 38.65 5.76
C ALA A 91 -47.22 38.61 4.33
N TRP A 92 -46.68 39.44 3.42
CA TRP A 92 -47.05 39.44 2.02
C TRP A 92 -46.74 38.11 1.33
N ILE A 93 -45.61 37.47 1.66
CA ILE A 93 -45.25 36.13 1.18
C ILE A 93 -46.21 35.08 1.73
N ARG A 94 -46.49 35.09 3.05
CA ARG A 94 -47.43 34.16 3.68
C ARG A 94 -48.83 34.26 3.07
N ALA A 95 -49.26 35.47 2.71
CA ALA A 95 -50.52 35.72 2.02
C ALA A 95 -50.53 35.26 0.54
N ARG A 96 -49.35 35.07 -0.07
CA ARG A 96 -49.15 34.65 -1.46
C ARG A 96 -49.02 33.15 -1.67
N ALA A 97 -48.96 32.34 -0.61
CA ALA A 97 -48.55 30.94 -0.69
C ALA A 97 -49.57 30.03 -1.40
N GLU A 98 -49.57 30.06 -2.74
CA GLU A 98 -49.85 28.93 -3.64
C GLU A 98 -49.39 29.29 -5.08
N SER A 99 -48.33 28.60 -5.55
CA SER A 99 -47.97 28.30 -6.96
C SER A 99 -46.87 29.05 -7.75
N GLU A 100 -46.19 30.08 -7.26
CA GLU A 100 -45.05 30.67 -8.03
C GLU A 100 -43.68 30.14 -7.53
N PRO A 101 -42.81 29.58 -8.40
CA PRO A 101 -41.46 29.18 -8.02
C PRO A 101 -40.61 30.42 -7.65
N ALA A 102 -39.68 30.24 -6.71
CA ALA A 102 -38.67 31.24 -6.37
C ALA A 102 -38.06 31.84 -7.66
N PRO A 103 -37.96 33.17 -7.80
CA PRO A 103 -37.37 33.78 -8.98
C PRO A 103 -35.94 33.27 -9.19
N GLU A 104 -35.54 33.19 -10.46
CA GLU A 104 -34.32 32.52 -10.93
C GLU A 104 -33.05 32.95 -10.17
N TRP A 105 -32.97 34.22 -9.79
CA TRP A 105 -31.84 34.82 -9.07
C TRP A 105 -31.72 34.40 -7.59
N ASN A 106 -32.70 33.70 -6.99
CA ASN A 106 -32.62 33.18 -5.62
C ASN A 106 -32.48 31.66 -5.54
N ARG A 107 -32.28 30.98 -6.68
CA ARG A 107 -31.86 29.57 -6.67
C ARG A 107 -30.42 29.51 -6.15
N PRO A 108 -30.11 28.62 -5.18
CA PRO A 108 -28.75 28.50 -4.69
C PRO A 108 -27.82 28.17 -5.87
N VAL A 109 -26.73 28.89 -6.01
CA VAL A 109 -25.69 28.62 -7.01
C VAL A 109 -24.79 27.49 -6.52
N VAL A 110 -24.54 27.44 -5.21
CA VAL A 110 -23.75 26.39 -4.55
C VAL A 110 -24.61 25.64 -3.54
N SER A 111 -24.55 24.30 -3.55
CA SER A 111 -24.95 23.46 -2.42
C SER A 111 -23.71 22.93 -1.70
N VAL A 112 -23.59 23.21 -0.41
CA VAL A 112 -22.53 22.66 0.44
C VAL A 112 -23.06 21.42 1.15
N LEU A 113 -22.39 20.29 1.02
CA LEU A 113 -22.76 19.03 1.68
C LEU A 113 -21.86 18.79 2.90
N CYS A 114 -22.49 18.53 4.05
CA CYS A 114 -21.80 18.25 5.30
C CYS A 114 -22.39 16.97 5.92
N ILE A 115 -21.64 15.86 5.86
CA ILE A 115 -21.99 14.62 6.56
C ILE A 115 -21.36 14.60 7.95
N THR A 116 -22.10 14.10 8.94
CA THR A 116 -21.70 14.16 10.36
C THR A 116 -22.13 12.91 11.12
N TYR A 117 -21.29 12.47 12.08
CA TYR A 117 -21.61 11.40 13.05
C TYR A 117 -20.71 11.50 14.27
N ASN A 118 -21.27 11.80 15.45
CA ASN A 118 -20.57 11.96 16.72
C ASN A 118 -19.41 12.98 16.68
N GLN A 119 -19.70 14.20 16.21
CA GLN A 119 -18.74 15.28 16.00
C GLN A 119 -19.06 16.54 16.82
N ALA A 120 -19.69 16.41 18.00
CA ALA A 120 -20.15 17.55 18.80
C ALA A 120 -19.00 18.51 19.18
N ARG A 121 -17.77 17.97 19.27
CA ARG A 121 -16.55 18.75 19.52
C ARG A 121 -16.17 19.67 18.37
N PHE A 122 -16.46 19.31 17.12
CA PHE A 122 -15.93 19.98 15.93
C PHE A 122 -16.99 20.74 15.13
N ILE A 123 -18.23 20.24 15.12
CA ILE A 123 -19.26 20.67 14.19
C ILE A 123 -19.58 22.16 14.25
N ARG A 124 -19.47 22.83 15.41
CA ARG A 124 -19.71 24.30 15.50
C ARG A 124 -18.76 25.08 14.58
N GLU A 125 -17.47 24.77 14.64
CA GLU A 125 -16.45 25.46 13.85
C GLU A 125 -16.62 25.17 12.35
N THR A 126 -17.01 23.94 12.01
CA THR A 126 -17.40 23.58 10.64
C THR A 126 -18.55 24.46 10.15
N LEU A 127 -19.66 24.51 10.89
CA LEU A 127 -20.85 25.27 10.52
C LEU A 127 -20.55 26.77 10.43
N ASP A 128 -19.83 27.33 11.41
CA ASP A 128 -19.42 28.74 11.42
C ASP A 128 -18.58 29.07 10.18
N SER A 129 -17.63 28.21 9.80
CA SER A 129 -16.76 28.45 8.65
C SER A 129 -17.47 28.43 7.30
N ILE A 130 -18.49 27.57 7.16
CA ILE A 130 -19.30 27.46 5.93
C ILE A 130 -20.30 28.61 5.86
N LEU A 131 -21.00 28.91 6.96
CA LEU A 131 -21.99 29.98 7.02
C LEU A 131 -21.35 31.37 6.92
N GLY A 132 -20.07 31.51 7.31
CA GLY A 132 -19.27 32.72 7.17
C GLY A 132 -18.72 33.00 5.77
N GLN A 133 -19.08 32.21 4.75
CA GLN A 133 -18.66 32.48 3.37
C GLN A 133 -19.33 33.74 2.81
N VAL A 134 -18.53 34.59 2.16
CA VAL A 134 -18.96 35.85 1.55
C VAL A 134 -19.03 35.66 0.03
N THR A 135 -20.23 35.72 -0.52
CA THR A 135 -20.51 35.50 -1.94
C THR A 135 -21.46 36.54 -2.51
N ASP A 136 -21.39 36.80 -3.82
CA ASP A 136 -22.35 37.62 -4.57
C ASP A 136 -23.54 36.80 -5.13
N PHE A 137 -23.57 35.50 -4.84
CA PHE A 137 -24.62 34.57 -5.17
C PHE A 137 -25.16 33.83 -3.93
N PRO A 138 -26.41 33.34 -3.95
CA PRO A 138 -26.95 32.54 -2.84
C PRO A 138 -26.32 31.14 -2.82
N PHE A 139 -26.15 30.57 -1.62
CA PHE A 139 -25.78 29.18 -1.41
C PHE A 139 -26.60 28.54 -0.30
N GLU A 140 -26.70 27.21 -0.31
CA GLU A 140 -27.32 26.42 0.75
C GLU A 140 -26.31 25.48 1.41
N LEU A 141 -26.57 25.12 2.67
CA LEU A 141 -25.82 24.11 3.42
C LEU A 141 -26.75 22.96 3.80
N LEU A 142 -26.44 21.75 3.35
CA LEU A 142 -27.16 20.53 3.67
C LEU A 142 -26.35 19.74 4.69
N VAL A 143 -26.86 19.59 5.91
CA VAL A 143 -26.15 18.90 7.00
C VAL A 143 -26.87 17.59 7.33
N GLY A 144 -26.21 16.47 7.07
CA GLY A 144 -26.72 15.12 7.33
C GLY A 144 -26.12 14.55 8.59
N ASP A 145 -26.92 14.47 9.66
CA ASP A 145 -26.55 13.75 10.88
C ASP A 145 -26.94 12.28 10.77
N ASP A 146 -25.96 11.38 10.88
CA ASP A 146 -26.16 9.94 10.73
C ASP A 146 -26.55 9.25 12.04
N ARG A 147 -27.52 9.84 12.75
CA ARG A 147 -27.96 9.46 14.09
C ARG A 147 -26.81 9.52 15.09
N SER A 148 -26.29 10.73 15.31
CA SER A 148 -25.33 10.94 16.38
C SER A 148 -25.95 10.62 17.75
N SER A 149 -25.10 10.14 18.65
CA SER A 149 -25.44 9.80 20.04
C SER A 149 -24.86 10.80 21.05
N ASP A 150 -24.03 11.72 20.58
CA ASP A 150 -23.54 12.87 21.33
C ASP A 150 -24.37 14.13 21.02
N GLY A 151 -23.90 15.29 21.47
CA GLY A 151 -24.57 16.57 21.27
C GLY A 151 -24.63 17.11 19.82
N THR A 152 -24.20 16.34 18.80
CA THR A 152 -24.06 16.83 17.42
C THR A 152 -25.41 17.25 16.84
N ALA A 153 -26.43 16.41 17.01
CA ALA A 153 -27.76 16.65 16.46
C ALA A 153 -28.42 17.92 17.05
N GLU A 154 -28.26 18.15 18.35
CA GLU A 154 -28.75 19.35 19.04
C GLU A 154 -28.06 20.61 18.53
N ILE A 155 -26.75 20.56 18.30
CA ILE A 155 -26.00 21.68 17.72
C ILE A 155 -26.51 21.98 16.31
N ILE A 156 -26.64 20.96 15.46
CA ILE A 156 -27.14 21.14 14.09
C ILE A 156 -28.55 21.73 14.09
N ALA A 157 -29.43 21.26 14.98
CA ALA A 157 -30.79 21.79 15.11
C ALA A 157 -30.81 23.27 15.54
N ASP A 158 -29.97 23.66 16.50
CA ASP A 158 -29.80 25.06 16.93
C ASP A 158 -29.31 25.96 15.79
N TYR A 159 -28.32 25.51 15.01
CA TYR A 159 -27.86 26.25 13.84
C TYR A 159 -28.93 26.33 12.75
N ALA A 160 -29.66 25.25 12.46
CA ALA A 160 -30.75 25.26 11.48
C ALA A 160 -31.89 26.23 11.87
N ALA A 161 -32.15 26.39 13.18
CA ALA A 161 -33.10 27.36 13.68
C ALA A 161 -32.63 28.82 13.48
N ARG A 162 -31.32 29.07 13.56
CA ARG A 162 -30.71 30.41 13.41
C ARG A 162 -30.36 30.78 11.98
N HIS A 163 -30.12 29.79 11.11
CA HIS A 163 -29.60 29.97 9.75
C HIS A 163 -30.47 29.24 8.72
N PRO A 164 -31.49 29.89 8.15
CA PRO A 164 -32.43 29.22 7.25
C PRO A 164 -31.87 28.80 5.87
N ASN A 165 -30.64 29.19 5.53
CA ASN A 165 -29.87 28.60 4.42
C ASN A 165 -29.24 27.24 4.76
N LEU A 166 -29.31 26.81 6.02
CA LEU A 166 -28.93 25.48 6.50
C LEU A 166 -30.17 24.57 6.57
N VAL A 167 -30.10 23.41 5.93
CA VAL A 167 -31.11 22.34 5.99
C VAL A 167 -30.54 21.17 6.76
N ALA A 168 -31.06 20.95 7.97
CA ALA A 168 -30.71 19.80 8.79
C ALA A 168 -31.49 18.54 8.35
N VAL A 169 -30.76 17.46 8.11
CA VAL A 169 -31.28 16.12 7.83
C VAL A 169 -30.86 15.21 8.98
N LEU A 170 -31.67 15.22 10.05
CA LEU A 170 -31.43 14.42 11.25
C LEU A 170 -32.05 13.03 11.08
N ARG A 171 -31.22 11.98 11.11
CA ARG A 171 -31.69 10.62 10.83
C ARG A 171 -32.14 9.88 12.08
N THR A 172 -33.13 9.00 11.88
CA THR A 172 -33.66 8.13 12.92
C THR A 172 -32.88 6.82 13.06
N GLU A 173 -31.99 6.50 12.11
CA GLU A 173 -31.10 5.34 12.10
C GLU A 173 -29.74 5.71 11.51
N ASN A 174 -28.69 5.00 11.92
CA ASN A 174 -27.35 5.17 11.37
C ASN A 174 -27.28 4.37 10.06
N LEU A 175 -27.12 5.07 8.93
CA LEU A 175 -27.08 4.50 7.59
C LEU A 175 -25.66 4.22 7.11
N GLY A 176 -24.66 4.83 7.75
CA GLY A 176 -23.28 4.89 7.31
C GLY A 176 -22.99 6.06 6.37
N PRO A 177 -21.70 6.40 6.19
CA PRO A 177 -21.25 7.60 5.50
C PRO A 177 -21.70 7.67 4.03
N ASN A 178 -21.64 6.57 3.28
CA ASN A 178 -22.00 6.56 1.86
C ASN A 178 -23.50 6.82 1.63
N LYS A 179 -24.37 6.23 2.47
CA LYS A 179 -25.82 6.44 2.38
C LYS A 179 -26.22 7.83 2.86
N ASN A 180 -25.54 8.32 3.90
CA ASN A 180 -25.69 9.70 4.34
C ASN A 180 -25.34 10.68 3.21
N PHE A 181 -24.19 10.49 2.58
CA PHE A 181 -23.72 11.31 1.46
C PHE A 181 -24.67 11.23 0.25
N ALA A 182 -25.08 10.02 -0.16
CA ALA A 182 -25.99 9.82 -1.28
C ALA A 182 -27.33 10.56 -1.09
N ASP A 183 -27.92 10.50 0.10
CA ASP A 183 -29.15 11.24 0.41
C ASP A 183 -28.94 12.77 0.35
N LEU A 184 -27.80 13.30 0.81
CA LEU A 184 -27.50 14.73 0.66
C LEU A 184 -27.31 15.14 -0.81
N THR A 185 -26.64 14.32 -1.62
CA THR A 185 -26.48 14.60 -3.06
C THR A 185 -27.80 14.60 -3.82
N ALA A 186 -28.79 13.82 -3.39
CA ALA A 186 -30.13 13.83 -4.00
C ALA A 186 -30.93 15.11 -3.68
N ARG A 187 -30.49 15.89 -2.69
CA ARG A 187 -31.16 17.11 -2.21
C ARG A 187 -30.53 18.40 -2.73
N CYS A 188 -29.34 18.34 -3.33
CA CYS A 188 -28.64 19.54 -3.78
C CYS A 188 -29.39 20.22 -4.94
N ARG A 189 -29.46 21.55 -4.88
CA ARG A 189 -30.11 22.39 -5.90
C ARG A 189 -29.14 23.27 -6.68
N GLY A 190 -27.90 23.42 -6.19
CA GLY A 190 -26.87 24.24 -6.79
C GLY A 190 -26.32 23.68 -8.10
N GLU A 191 -25.96 24.58 -9.02
CA GLU A 191 -25.16 24.26 -10.20
C GLU A 191 -23.77 23.73 -9.79
N TYR A 192 -23.27 24.22 -8.65
CA TYR A 192 -22.02 23.80 -8.07
C TYR A 192 -22.23 23.11 -6.73
N VAL A 193 -21.39 22.13 -6.43
CA VAL A 193 -21.42 21.41 -5.15
C VAL A 193 -20.06 21.48 -4.47
N ALA A 194 -20.04 21.89 -3.22
CA ALA A 194 -18.87 21.80 -2.33
C ALA A 194 -19.13 20.77 -1.24
N ILE A 195 -18.07 20.20 -0.68
CA ILE A 195 -18.17 19.23 0.42
C ILE A 195 -17.29 19.74 1.58
N CYS A 196 -17.75 19.58 2.81
CA CYS A 196 -16.95 19.80 4.02
C CYS A 196 -17.53 18.95 5.16
N GLU A 197 -16.79 17.95 5.62
CA GLU A 197 -17.23 17.04 6.69
C GLU A 197 -17.30 17.75 8.05
N GLY A 198 -18.14 17.25 8.96
CA GLY A 198 -18.42 17.89 10.26
C GLY A 198 -17.27 17.97 11.25
N ASP A 199 -16.11 17.41 10.91
CA ASP A 199 -14.84 17.50 11.64
C ASP A 199 -13.77 18.34 10.93
N ASP A 200 -14.10 18.96 9.79
CA ASP A 200 -13.23 19.85 9.02
C ASP A 200 -13.75 21.29 9.00
N TYR A 201 -12.98 22.25 8.50
CA TYR A 201 -13.45 23.64 8.38
C TYR A 201 -12.72 24.44 7.31
N TRP A 202 -13.36 25.53 6.86
CA TRP A 202 -12.77 26.49 5.94
C TRP A 202 -12.12 27.65 6.69
N THR A 203 -11.06 28.22 6.12
CA THR A 203 -10.30 29.32 6.74
C THR A 203 -10.33 30.61 5.92
N ASP A 204 -10.71 30.54 4.65
CA ASP A 204 -10.90 31.70 3.79
C ASP A 204 -12.39 31.92 3.53
N SER A 205 -12.92 33.07 3.94
CA SER A 205 -14.34 33.45 3.73
C SER A 205 -14.69 33.69 2.26
N SER A 206 -13.69 33.84 1.38
CA SER A 206 -13.88 34.02 -0.06
C SER A 206 -13.71 32.74 -0.87
N LYS A 207 -13.54 31.56 -0.23
CA LYS A 207 -13.32 30.27 -0.90
C LYS A 207 -14.40 29.99 -1.96
N LEU A 208 -15.68 30.04 -1.59
CA LEU A 208 -16.77 29.75 -2.51
C LEU A 208 -16.80 30.73 -3.68
N GLN A 209 -16.64 32.03 -3.41
CA GLN A 209 -16.59 33.08 -4.44
C GLN A 209 -15.51 32.77 -5.49
N ARG A 210 -14.26 32.56 -5.04
CA ARG A 210 -13.11 32.29 -5.91
C ARG A 210 -13.28 31.04 -6.76
N GLN A 211 -13.78 29.96 -6.17
CA GLN A 211 -13.95 28.69 -6.88
C GLN A 211 -15.07 28.78 -7.93
N VAL A 212 -16.18 29.45 -7.63
CA VAL A 212 -17.26 29.68 -8.60
C VAL A 212 -16.80 30.60 -9.74
N GLU A 213 -16.10 31.69 -9.43
CA GLU A 213 -15.52 32.59 -10.44
C GLU A 213 -14.57 31.84 -11.37
N PHE A 214 -13.68 31.01 -10.82
CA PHE A 214 -12.78 30.18 -11.60
C PHE A 214 -13.54 29.24 -12.55
N LEU A 215 -14.51 28.48 -12.07
CA LEU A 215 -15.26 27.54 -12.91
C LEU A 215 -16.14 28.24 -13.94
N ARG A 216 -16.72 29.41 -13.62
CA ARG A 216 -17.50 30.23 -14.58
C ARG A 216 -16.61 30.76 -15.69
N ALA A 217 -15.40 31.23 -15.37
CA ALA A 217 -14.46 31.75 -16.34
C ALA A 217 -13.83 30.66 -17.23
N ASN A 218 -13.78 29.42 -16.76
CA ASN A 218 -13.12 28.30 -17.44
C ASN A 218 -14.09 27.10 -17.58
N PRO A 219 -15.01 27.13 -18.56
CA PRO A 219 -16.09 26.14 -18.69
C PRO A 219 -15.61 24.72 -19.01
N GLU A 220 -14.36 24.54 -19.44
CA GLU A 220 -13.75 23.23 -19.68
C GLU A 220 -13.35 22.48 -18.39
N PHE A 221 -13.41 23.16 -17.24
CA PHE A 221 -13.14 22.58 -15.93
C PHE A 221 -14.44 22.13 -15.26
N THR A 222 -14.45 20.88 -14.80
CA THR A 222 -15.60 20.25 -14.14
C THR A 222 -15.42 20.17 -12.62
N LEU A 223 -14.21 20.37 -12.14
CA LEU A 223 -13.91 20.55 -10.72
C LEU A 223 -12.71 21.45 -10.52
N CYS A 224 -12.65 22.10 -9.38
CA CYS A 224 -11.44 22.78 -8.91
C CYS A 224 -11.22 22.51 -7.42
N PHE A 225 -9.96 22.52 -7.00
CA PHE A 225 -9.58 22.27 -5.62
C PHE A 225 -8.39 23.13 -5.24
N HIS A 226 -8.02 23.11 -3.96
CA HIS A 226 -6.95 23.92 -3.41
C HIS A 226 -6.21 23.15 -2.30
N PRO A 227 -4.98 23.53 -1.93
CA PRO A 227 -4.29 22.89 -0.82
C PRO A 227 -4.98 23.17 0.52
N VAL A 228 -4.82 22.28 1.48
CA VAL A 228 -5.36 22.39 2.84
C VAL A 228 -4.25 22.29 3.87
N ARG A 229 -4.47 22.88 5.05
CA ARG A 229 -3.67 22.60 6.24
C ARG A 229 -4.16 21.31 6.88
N VAL A 230 -3.26 20.39 7.20
CA VAL A 230 -3.56 19.18 7.97
C VAL A 230 -3.21 19.45 9.42
N LEU A 231 -4.22 19.44 10.28
CA LEU A 231 -4.10 19.66 11.72
C LEU A 231 -4.23 18.32 12.46
N TYR A 232 -3.24 17.99 13.30
CA TYR A 232 -3.26 16.78 14.12
C TYR A 232 -3.74 17.12 15.54
N GLU A 233 -4.98 16.75 15.89
CA GLU A 233 -5.58 17.08 17.20
C GLU A 233 -4.80 16.46 18.37
N ASP A 234 -4.21 15.29 18.16
CA ASP A 234 -3.45 14.56 19.17
C ASP A 234 -1.95 14.96 19.18
N MET A 235 -1.50 15.80 18.24
CA MET A 235 -0.12 16.30 18.15
C MET A 235 -0.10 17.83 17.92
N PRO A 236 -0.42 18.63 18.95
CA PRO A 236 -0.44 20.09 18.83
C PRO A 236 0.89 20.65 18.32
N GLY A 237 0.83 21.49 17.27
CA GLY A 237 2.01 22.12 16.65
C GLY A 237 2.62 21.34 15.48
N VAL A 238 2.13 20.14 15.18
CA VAL A 238 2.43 19.45 13.91
C VAL A 238 1.40 19.87 12.88
N GLU A 239 1.85 20.56 11.83
CA GLU A 239 1.02 20.95 10.69
C GLU A 239 1.69 20.57 9.37
N GLU A 240 0.89 20.15 8.40
CA GLU A 240 1.35 19.86 7.04
C GLU A 240 0.43 20.55 6.01
N ILE A 241 0.90 20.71 4.77
CA ILE A 241 0.04 21.10 3.65
C ILE A 241 -0.23 19.87 2.77
N TYR A 242 -1.49 19.69 2.39
CA TYR A 242 -1.93 18.62 1.50
C TYR A 242 -2.67 19.18 0.27
N PRO A 243 -2.38 18.69 -0.95
CA PRO A 243 -1.26 17.81 -1.28
C PRO A 243 0.09 18.55 -1.14
N LYS A 244 1.16 17.82 -0.80
CA LYS A 244 2.51 18.41 -0.67
C LYS A 244 3.02 19.01 -1.98
N HIS A 245 2.67 18.36 -3.09
CA HIS A 245 2.95 18.79 -4.45
C HIS A 245 1.73 18.50 -5.31
N SER A 246 1.34 19.46 -6.15
CA SER A 246 0.36 19.23 -7.21
C SER A 246 0.86 19.88 -8.48
N SER A 247 0.59 19.25 -9.62
CA SER A 247 0.75 19.90 -10.92
C SER A 247 -0.10 21.17 -10.95
N SER A 248 0.38 22.22 -11.61
CA SER A 248 -0.46 23.40 -11.88
C SER A 248 -1.65 23.07 -12.79
N GLN A 249 -1.60 21.93 -13.50
CA GLN A 249 -2.68 21.39 -14.32
C GLN A 249 -2.75 19.87 -14.13
N PRO A 250 -3.36 19.37 -13.04
CA PRO A 250 -3.50 17.94 -12.81
C PRO A 250 -4.38 17.28 -13.87
N SER A 251 -4.06 16.03 -14.21
CA SER A 251 -4.82 15.24 -15.18
C SER A 251 -5.66 14.16 -14.51
N LEU A 252 -6.62 13.60 -15.26
CA LEU A 252 -7.32 12.38 -14.85
C LEU A 252 -6.34 11.24 -14.55
N SER A 253 -5.27 11.11 -15.33
CA SER A 253 -4.27 10.04 -15.13
C SER A 253 -3.54 10.19 -13.79
N ASP A 254 -3.23 11.42 -13.38
CA ASP A 254 -2.63 11.69 -12.07
C ASP A 254 -3.60 11.28 -10.96
N LEU A 255 -4.89 11.61 -11.12
CA LEU A 255 -5.92 11.33 -10.12
C LEU A 255 -6.22 9.85 -10.02
N VAL A 256 -6.17 9.11 -11.14
CA VAL A 256 -6.28 7.65 -11.17
C VAL A 256 -5.12 6.98 -10.42
N ALA A 257 -3.92 7.52 -10.55
CA ALA A 257 -2.75 6.99 -9.88
C ALA A 257 -2.78 7.28 -8.37
N HIS A 258 -3.29 8.44 -7.95
CA HIS A 258 -3.29 8.86 -6.56
C HIS A 258 -4.38 9.90 -6.25
N ASN A 259 -5.12 9.70 -5.15
CA ASN A 259 -6.11 10.69 -4.69
C ASN A 259 -5.43 11.92 -4.06
N PHE A 260 -5.10 12.95 -4.84
CA PHE A 260 -4.47 14.17 -4.32
C PHE A 260 -5.45 15.31 -3.95
N VAL A 261 -6.76 15.10 -4.12
CA VAL A 261 -7.78 16.10 -3.82
C VAL A 261 -8.32 15.84 -2.42
N GLN A 262 -8.21 16.82 -1.51
CA GLN A 262 -8.86 16.73 -0.21
C GLN A 262 -10.34 17.08 -0.33
N THR A 263 -11.21 16.29 0.29
CA THR A 263 -12.67 16.43 0.21
C THR A 263 -13.16 17.83 0.59
N ASN A 264 -12.67 18.42 1.68
CA ASN A 264 -13.07 19.77 2.11
C ASN A 264 -12.56 20.92 1.23
N SER A 265 -11.71 20.63 0.23
CA SER A 265 -11.12 21.63 -0.66
C SER A 265 -11.84 21.79 -2.01
N VAL A 266 -12.60 20.79 -2.44
CA VAL A 266 -13.10 20.73 -3.81
C VAL A 266 -14.42 21.49 -4.00
N LEU A 267 -14.58 22.06 -5.18
CA LEU A 267 -15.86 22.51 -5.74
C LEU A 267 -16.06 21.82 -7.09
N TYR A 268 -17.22 21.20 -7.28
CA TYR A 268 -17.61 20.56 -8.54
C TYR A 268 -18.58 21.46 -9.31
N ARG A 269 -18.45 21.47 -10.64
CA ARG A 269 -19.57 21.74 -11.54
C ARG A 269 -20.44 20.49 -11.51
N TRP A 270 -21.53 20.55 -10.76
CA TRP A 270 -22.31 19.37 -10.46
C TRP A 270 -23.05 18.91 -11.71
N ARG A 271 -22.95 17.61 -11.99
CA ARG A 271 -23.50 17.01 -13.22
C ARG A 271 -24.69 16.08 -13.00
N TYR A 272 -25.05 15.83 -11.75
CA TYR A 272 -26.10 14.87 -11.39
C TYR A 272 -27.36 15.62 -10.98
N HIS A 273 -28.22 15.89 -11.96
CA HIS A 273 -29.55 16.50 -11.75
C HIS A 273 -30.61 15.71 -12.53
N GLY A 274 -31.84 15.62 -12.00
CA GLY A 274 -32.97 15.03 -12.71
C GLY A 274 -32.89 13.50 -12.88
N GLU A 275 -32.95 13.01 -14.12
CA GLU A 275 -33.11 11.59 -14.46
C GLU A 275 -31.83 10.73 -14.29
N GLU A 276 -30.66 11.37 -14.16
CA GLU A 276 -29.37 10.72 -13.89
C GLU A 276 -28.85 11.07 -12.48
N PRO A 277 -29.40 10.45 -11.41
CA PRO A 277 -28.95 10.71 -10.05
C PRO A 277 -27.54 10.16 -9.82
N PHE A 278 -26.77 10.83 -8.96
CA PHE A 278 -25.48 10.31 -8.49
C PHE A 278 -25.71 8.96 -7.78
N ARG A 279 -24.92 7.96 -8.15
CA ARG A 279 -24.93 6.63 -7.52
C ARG A 279 -23.53 6.28 -7.06
N LEU A 280 -23.42 6.00 -5.77
CA LEU A 280 -22.23 5.40 -5.17
C LEU A 280 -22.64 4.00 -4.74
N ASP A 281 -22.08 2.97 -5.37
CA ASP A 281 -22.44 1.59 -5.04
C ASP A 281 -22.16 1.30 -3.56
N GLU A 282 -23.02 0.48 -2.95
CA GLU A 282 -22.84 0.05 -1.58
C GLU A 282 -21.48 -0.67 -1.43
N GLY A 283 -20.72 -0.27 -0.42
CA GLY A 283 -19.45 -0.91 -0.10
C GLY A 283 -18.22 -0.35 -0.80
N ILE A 284 -18.29 0.77 -1.53
CA ILE A 284 -17.10 1.45 -2.08
C ILE A 284 -16.41 2.32 -1.01
N ALA A 285 -15.08 2.21 -0.91
CA ALA A 285 -14.24 3.17 -0.18
C ALA A 285 -12.87 3.32 -0.87
N PRO A 286 -12.29 4.54 -1.00
CA PRO A 286 -12.80 5.83 -0.53
C PRO A 286 -13.85 6.45 -1.48
N GLY A 287 -14.93 7.02 -0.92
CA GLY A 287 -16.06 7.54 -1.71
C GLY A 287 -15.80 8.90 -2.37
N ASP A 288 -15.03 9.77 -1.73
CA ASP A 288 -14.61 11.08 -2.26
C ASP A 288 -13.77 10.93 -3.54
N TRP A 289 -12.81 10.01 -3.54
CA TRP A 289 -11.98 9.72 -4.71
C TRP A 289 -12.83 9.31 -5.91
N TYR A 290 -13.88 8.50 -5.69
CA TYR A 290 -14.81 8.13 -6.74
C TYR A 290 -15.49 9.37 -7.34
N VAL A 291 -15.99 10.29 -6.52
CA VAL A 291 -16.63 11.54 -6.99
C VAL A 291 -15.65 12.41 -7.79
N HIS A 292 -14.40 12.54 -7.33
CA HIS A 292 -13.36 13.28 -8.05
C HIS A 292 -13.14 12.69 -9.44
N LEU A 293 -13.02 11.36 -9.54
CA LEU A 293 -12.80 10.65 -10.80
C LEU A 293 -13.95 10.82 -11.79
N MET A 294 -15.21 10.75 -11.32
CA MET A 294 -16.38 10.89 -12.20
C MET A 294 -16.53 12.29 -12.81
N HIS A 295 -16.04 13.33 -12.12
CA HIS A 295 -16.00 14.68 -12.66
C HIS A 295 -14.78 14.91 -13.55
N ALA A 296 -13.61 14.39 -13.17
CA ALA A 296 -12.38 14.48 -13.95
C ALA A 296 -12.44 13.69 -15.26
N GLU A 297 -13.34 12.71 -15.38
CA GLU A 297 -13.54 11.96 -16.62
C GLU A 297 -14.07 12.83 -17.77
N VAL A 298 -14.92 13.81 -17.46
CA VAL A 298 -15.65 14.60 -18.46
C VAL A 298 -15.19 16.05 -18.55
N GLY A 299 -14.14 16.43 -17.82
CA GLY A 299 -13.57 17.77 -17.86
C GLY A 299 -12.26 17.90 -17.11
N ARG A 300 -11.64 19.08 -17.18
CA ARG A 300 -10.32 19.35 -16.60
C ARG A 300 -10.40 19.60 -15.09
N ILE A 301 -9.28 19.35 -14.42
CA ILE A 301 -9.10 19.58 -12.99
C ILE A 301 -8.40 20.94 -12.77
N GLY A 302 -9.05 21.84 -12.04
CA GLY A 302 -8.52 23.16 -11.71
C GLY A 302 -7.77 23.13 -10.38
N PHE A 303 -6.56 23.69 -10.34
CA PHE A 303 -5.80 23.86 -9.11
C PHE A 303 -5.70 25.34 -8.74
N LEU A 304 -6.21 25.70 -7.56
CA LEU A 304 -6.07 27.03 -6.96
C LEU A 304 -4.98 26.96 -5.88
N PRO A 305 -3.90 27.74 -5.96
CA PRO A 305 -2.74 27.57 -5.08
C PRO A 305 -2.94 28.09 -3.64
N GLN A 306 -4.07 28.73 -3.34
CA GLN A 306 -4.34 29.29 -2.01
C GLN A 306 -4.77 28.22 -1.01
N VAL A 307 -4.20 28.24 0.18
CA VAL A 307 -4.64 27.37 1.27
C VAL A 307 -5.90 27.95 1.92
N MET A 308 -7.06 27.31 1.73
CA MET A 308 -8.37 27.88 2.14
C MET A 308 -9.17 26.98 3.10
N ALA A 309 -8.64 25.83 3.52
CA ALA A 309 -9.31 24.90 4.44
C ALA A 309 -8.33 24.15 5.35
N VAL A 310 -8.87 23.56 6.41
CA VAL A 310 -8.15 22.71 7.36
C VAL A 310 -8.82 21.34 7.41
N TYR A 311 -8.02 20.32 7.14
CA TYR A 311 -8.34 18.90 7.37
C TYR A 311 -7.86 18.49 8.76
N ARG A 312 -8.77 18.05 9.65
CA ARG A 312 -8.40 17.57 10.98
C ARG A 312 -8.17 16.06 10.97
N LYS A 313 -7.08 15.64 11.62
CA LYS A 313 -6.81 14.24 11.96
C LYS A 313 -6.90 14.05 13.48
N HIS A 314 -7.77 13.13 13.89
CA HIS A 314 -7.99 12.78 15.29
C HIS A 314 -8.28 11.29 15.46
N ALA A 315 -8.07 10.75 16.66
CA ALA A 315 -8.24 9.33 16.98
C ALA A 315 -9.60 8.71 16.60
N ALA A 316 -10.68 9.51 16.53
CA ALA A 316 -12.02 9.05 16.12
C ALA A 316 -12.28 9.14 14.60
N GLY A 317 -11.36 9.70 13.82
CA GLY A 317 -11.57 9.98 12.39
C GLY A 317 -11.42 8.72 11.55
N MET A 318 -12.20 8.58 10.48
CA MET A 318 -12.28 7.35 9.69
C MET A 318 -10.92 6.84 9.22
N TRP A 319 -10.05 7.73 8.74
CA TRP A 319 -8.72 7.36 8.23
C TRP A 319 -7.63 7.34 9.32
N ALA A 320 -7.81 8.09 10.41
CA ALA A 320 -6.84 8.25 11.48
C ALA A 320 -7.02 7.25 12.64
N THR A 321 -8.15 6.54 12.71
CA THR A 321 -8.42 5.53 13.75
C THR A 321 -7.54 4.29 13.62
N TYR A 322 -6.95 4.03 12.45
CA TYR A 322 -6.15 2.83 12.22
C TYR A 322 -4.66 3.06 12.52
N ALA A 323 -4.14 2.32 13.50
CA ALA A 323 -2.73 2.38 13.88
C ALA A 323 -1.76 1.93 12.77
N THR A 324 -2.24 1.11 11.83
CA THR A 324 -1.44 0.62 10.69
C THR A 324 -2.30 0.49 9.43
N GLU A 325 -1.64 0.51 8.27
CA GLU A 325 -2.27 0.22 6.97
C GLU A 325 -2.95 -1.16 6.95
N LEU A 326 -2.37 -2.17 7.62
CA LEU A 326 -3.00 -3.48 7.74
C LEU A 326 -4.29 -3.43 8.56
N ALA A 327 -4.31 -2.68 9.68
CA ALA A 327 -5.51 -2.51 10.48
C ALA A 327 -6.64 -1.83 9.67
N ARG A 328 -6.28 -0.86 8.82
CA ARG A 328 -7.20 -0.24 7.87
C ARG A 328 -7.74 -1.27 6.88
N HIS A 329 -6.87 -2.02 6.21
CA HIS A 329 -7.31 -3.03 5.24
C HIS A 329 -8.17 -4.12 5.90
N LYS A 330 -7.91 -4.52 7.15
CA LYS A 330 -8.79 -5.48 7.83
C LYS A 330 -10.21 -4.95 7.99
N LYS A 331 -10.36 -3.64 8.13
CA LYS A 331 -11.67 -2.99 8.29
C LYS A 331 -12.32 -2.61 6.97
N LEU A 332 -11.54 -2.10 6.01
CA LEU A 332 -12.02 -1.47 4.77
C LEU A 332 -11.57 -2.19 3.50
N GLY A 333 -10.75 -3.23 3.58
CA GLY A 333 -10.07 -3.82 2.42
C GLY A 333 -11.01 -4.42 1.38
N ASN A 334 -12.13 -5.04 1.80
CA ASN A 334 -13.16 -5.46 0.85
C ASN A 334 -13.79 -4.28 0.11
N SER A 335 -13.96 -3.15 0.80
CA SER A 335 -14.47 -1.92 0.20
C SER A 335 -13.47 -1.23 -0.72
N GLU A 336 -12.18 -1.27 -0.38
CA GLU A 336 -11.08 -0.79 -1.22
C GLU A 336 -10.92 -1.67 -2.47
N ILE A 337 -11.05 -2.99 -2.34
CA ILE A 337 -11.06 -3.92 -3.49
C ILE A 337 -12.29 -3.64 -4.38
N ALA A 338 -13.48 -3.49 -3.79
CA ALA A 338 -14.70 -3.16 -4.52
C ALA A 338 -14.58 -1.83 -5.29
N PHE A 339 -13.97 -0.81 -4.67
CA PHE A 339 -13.67 0.47 -5.33
C PHE A 339 -12.87 0.27 -6.63
N PHE A 340 -11.73 -0.41 -6.56
CA PHE A 340 -10.91 -0.66 -7.75
C PHE A 340 -11.59 -1.58 -8.76
N ARG A 341 -12.41 -2.54 -8.30
CA ARG A 341 -13.22 -3.40 -9.18
C ARG A 341 -14.24 -2.58 -9.98
N THR A 342 -14.95 -1.67 -9.34
CA THR A 342 -15.90 -0.77 -10.00
C THR A 342 -15.18 0.11 -11.02
N LEU A 343 -14.03 0.69 -10.66
CA LEU A 343 -13.26 1.53 -11.58
C LEU A 343 -12.65 0.76 -12.77
N ARG A 344 -12.35 -0.53 -12.62
CA ARG A 344 -11.86 -1.40 -13.70
C ARG A 344 -12.83 -1.42 -14.88
N GLY A 345 -14.14 -1.52 -14.62
CA GLY A 345 -15.18 -1.52 -15.64
C GLY A 345 -15.49 -0.13 -16.17
N HIS A 346 -15.48 0.88 -15.30
CA HIS A 346 -15.92 2.25 -15.62
C HIS A 346 -15.15 2.88 -16.78
N PHE A 347 -13.82 2.84 -16.76
CA PHE A 347 -12.98 3.52 -17.76
C PHE A 347 -12.73 2.71 -19.05
N GLY A 348 -13.65 1.82 -19.42
CA GLY A 348 -13.54 1.00 -20.64
C GLY A 348 -12.25 0.18 -20.72
N GLY A 349 -11.67 -0.18 -19.57
CA GLY A 349 -10.43 -0.93 -19.47
C GLY A 349 -9.13 -0.12 -19.50
N ARG A 350 -9.15 1.21 -19.74
CA ARG A 350 -7.93 2.06 -19.89
C ARG A 350 -6.94 1.92 -18.72
N TYR A 351 -7.46 1.71 -17.52
CA TYR A 351 -6.68 1.59 -16.28
C TYR A 351 -6.81 0.21 -15.62
N ALA A 352 -7.36 -0.77 -16.32
CA ALA A 352 -7.73 -2.06 -15.73
C ALA A 352 -6.55 -2.79 -15.08
N VAL A 353 -5.38 -2.76 -15.72
CA VAL A 353 -4.15 -3.39 -15.21
C VAL A 353 -3.72 -2.80 -13.86
N GLY A 354 -3.72 -1.47 -13.74
CA GLY A 354 -3.32 -0.80 -12.49
C GLY A 354 -4.30 -1.05 -11.35
N TYR A 355 -5.60 -1.07 -11.64
CA TYR A 355 -6.62 -1.37 -10.65
C TYR A 355 -6.65 -2.83 -10.24
N GLU A 356 -6.45 -3.77 -11.16
CA GLU A 356 -6.32 -5.18 -10.81
C GLU A 356 -5.08 -5.43 -9.94
N ALA A 357 -3.96 -4.79 -10.26
CA ALA A 357 -2.76 -4.84 -9.43
C ALA A 357 -3.02 -4.31 -8.00
N SER A 358 -3.79 -3.23 -7.87
CA SER A 358 -4.19 -2.65 -6.58
C SER A 358 -5.10 -3.59 -5.79
N GLN A 359 -6.11 -4.20 -6.45
CA GLN A 359 -6.99 -5.20 -5.83
C GLN A 359 -6.18 -6.40 -5.29
N LYS A 360 -5.30 -6.97 -6.12
CA LYS A 360 -4.45 -8.09 -5.73
C LYS A 360 -3.47 -7.71 -4.62
N ALA A 361 -2.95 -6.48 -4.60
CA ALA A 361 -2.06 -6.03 -3.53
C ALA A 361 -2.77 -6.01 -2.16
N ILE A 362 -3.99 -5.46 -2.10
CA ILE A 362 -4.80 -5.43 -0.87
C ILE A 362 -5.17 -6.85 -0.45
N PHE A 363 -5.65 -7.68 -1.39
CA PHE A 363 -6.01 -9.08 -1.12
C PHE A 363 -4.84 -9.84 -0.53
N ARG A 364 -3.66 -9.82 -1.16
CA ARG A 364 -2.48 -10.56 -0.69
C ARG A 364 -2.03 -10.11 0.70
N ARG A 365 -2.15 -8.82 1.01
CA ARG A 365 -1.79 -8.29 2.32
C ARG A 365 -2.71 -8.79 3.44
N LEU A 366 -4.00 -8.89 3.16
CA LEU A 366 -4.97 -9.48 4.08
C LEU A 366 -4.77 -10.99 4.21
N ALA A 367 -4.62 -11.69 3.09
CA ALA A 367 -4.40 -13.12 3.07
C ALA A 367 -3.15 -13.51 3.88
N GLU A 368 -2.03 -12.80 3.71
CA GLU A 368 -0.82 -13.06 4.52
C GLU A 368 -1.06 -12.85 6.01
N ALA A 369 -1.77 -11.80 6.40
CA ALA A 369 -2.09 -11.56 7.81
C ALA A 369 -2.94 -12.68 8.41
N TYR A 370 -3.90 -13.21 7.65
CA TYR A 370 -4.71 -14.35 8.08
C TYR A 370 -3.93 -15.67 8.14
N LEU A 371 -2.94 -15.86 7.27
CA LEU A 371 -2.00 -16.99 7.36
C LEU A 371 -1.14 -16.89 8.63
N ASP A 372 -0.64 -15.70 8.97
CA ASP A 372 0.17 -15.45 10.18
C ASP A 372 -0.65 -15.62 11.48
N GLU A 373 -1.95 -15.34 11.43
CA GLU A 373 -2.89 -15.42 12.56
C GLU A 373 -3.60 -16.77 12.66
N GLU A 374 -3.38 -17.66 11.69
CA GLU A 374 -4.08 -18.95 11.57
C GLU A 374 -5.62 -18.80 11.43
N ASP A 375 -6.07 -17.64 10.95
CA ASP A 375 -7.49 -17.28 10.79
C ASP A 375 -8.03 -17.70 9.42
N VAL A 376 -8.27 -19.01 9.31
CA VAL A 376 -8.77 -19.62 8.07
C VAL A 376 -10.19 -19.15 7.74
N SER A 377 -10.99 -18.79 8.73
CA SER A 377 -12.36 -18.29 8.53
C SER A 377 -12.35 -16.93 7.83
N SER A 378 -11.52 -15.99 8.29
CA SER A 378 -11.39 -14.68 7.63
C SER A 378 -10.75 -14.77 6.25
N LEU A 379 -9.80 -15.71 6.04
CA LEU A 379 -9.25 -15.99 4.71
C LEU A 379 -10.32 -16.54 3.76
N GLY A 380 -11.15 -17.50 4.21
CA GLY A 380 -12.26 -18.03 3.43
C GLY A 380 -13.26 -16.94 3.03
N ALA A 381 -13.67 -16.10 3.99
CA ALA A 381 -14.54 -14.96 3.71
C ALA A 381 -13.94 -13.95 2.73
N LEU A 382 -12.61 -13.72 2.78
CA LEU A 382 -11.91 -12.87 1.82
C LEU A 382 -11.92 -13.47 0.40
N ILE A 383 -11.72 -14.79 0.28
CA ILE A 383 -11.77 -15.52 -0.99
C ILE A 383 -13.19 -15.45 -1.58
N ASP A 384 -14.21 -15.78 -0.77
CA ASP A 384 -15.61 -15.80 -1.20
C ASP A 384 -16.12 -14.42 -1.64
N ALA A 385 -15.64 -13.35 -1.00
CA ALA A 385 -15.96 -11.97 -1.38
C ALA A 385 -15.25 -11.51 -2.66
N ASN A 386 -14.17 -12.18 -3.09
CA ASN A 386 -13.31 -11.73 -4.19
C ASN A 386 -12.90 -12.86 -5.15
N PRO A 387 -13.85 -13.68 -5.67
CA PRO A 387 -13.53 -14.86 -6.47
C PRO A 387 -12.84 -14.52 -7.80
N ASP A 388 -13.06 -13.30 -8.31
CA ASP A 388 -12.49 -12.83 -9.58
C ASP A 388 -10.97 -12.61 -9.54
N ILE A 389 -10.40 -12.41 -8.35
CA ILE A 389 -8.96 -12.18 -8.17
C ILE A 389 -8.28 -13.17 -7.21
N ALA A 390 -9.04 -13.87 -6.37
CA ALA A 390 -8.51 -14.69 -5.28
C ALA A 390 -7.48 -15.72 -5.76
N ARG A 391 -7.82 -16.49 -6.80
CA ARG A 391 -6.92 -17.51 -7.35
C ARG A 391 -5.60 -16.93 -7.85
N ALA A 392 -5.66 -15.88 -8.66
CA ALA A 392 -4.46 -15.23 -9.18
C ALA A 392 -3.62 -14.61 -8.06
N ALA A 393 -4.26 -13.97 -7.08
CA ALA A 393 -3.57 -13.39 -5.93
C ALA A 393 -2.88 -14.45 -5.05
N LEU A 394 -3.51 -15.60 -4.83
CA LEU A 394 -2.91 -16.73 -4.08
C LEU A 394 -1.75 -17.36 -4.88
N HIS A 395 -1.86 -17.49 -6.20
CA HIS A 395 -0.75 -17.90 -7.05
C HIS A 395 0.43 -16.91 -7.01
N ASP A 396 0.15 -15.61 -7.02
CA ASP A 396 1.16 -14.55 -6.85
C ASP A 396 1.82 -14.60 -5.46
N MET A 397 1.17 -15.20 -4.46
CA MET A 397 1.74 -15.52 -3.14
C MET A 397 2.47 -16.87 -3.14
N GLY A 398 2.55 -17.56 -4.28
CA GLY A 398 3.21 -18.86 -4.46
C GLY A 398 2.42 -20.08 -3.98
N LEU A 399 1.12 -19.93 -3.71
CA LEU A 399 0.20 -21.04 -3.39
C LEU A 399 -0.40 -21.61 -4.68
N ASP A 400 -0.35 -22.92 -4.85
CA ASP A 400 -0.93 -23.64 -5.99
C ASP A 400 -2.46 -23.76 -5.80
N ALA A 401 -3.18 -22.66 -6.03
CA ALA A 401 -4.62 -22.54 -5.78
C ALA A 401 -5.47 -23.41 -6.73
N PRO A 402 -6.40 -24.25 -6.22
CA PRO A 402 -7.33 -25.03 -7.04
C PRO A 402 -8.29 -24.12 -7.83
N ASP A 403 -9.00 -24.71 -8.80
CA ASP A 403 -10.01 -23.99 -9.59
C ASP A 403 -11.18 -23.53 -8.72
N ASP A 404 -11.58 -24.35 -7.74
CA ASP A 404 -12.59 -24.03 -6.73
C ASP A 404 -11.92 -23.84 -5.38
N LEU A 405 -11.95 -22.61 -4.89
CA LEU A 405 -11.44 -22.21 -3.59
C LEU A 405 -12.55 -22.09 -2.53
N SER A 406 -13.81 -22.26 -2.94
CA SER A 406 -14.94 -22.24 -2.02
C SER A 406 -14.95 -23.53 -1.21
N GLY A 407 -15.18 -23.41 0.09
CA GLY A 407 -15.16 -24.58 0.96
C GLY A 407 -15.17 -24.23 2.44
N GLU A 408 -15.58 -25.20 3.24
CA GLU A 408 -15.56 -25.09 4.69
C GLU A 408 -14.14 -24.80 5.19
N PRO A 409 -13.96 -24.01 6.27
CA PRO A 409 -12.64 -23.64 6.78
C PRO A 409 -11.70 -24.83 7.04
N ALA A 410 -12.24 -26.00 7.37
CA ALA A 410 -11.45 -27.22 7.55
C ALA A 410 -10.78 -27.73 6.26
N ALA A 411 -11.47 -27.64 5.12
CA ALA A 411 -10.91 -28.03 3.83
C ALA A 411 -9.85 -27.04 3.37
N LEU A 412 -10.10 -25.74 3.54
CA LEU A 412 -9.13 -24.68 3.23
C LEU A 412 -7.86 -24.83 4.07
N ARG A 413 -8.00 -25.13 5.37
CA ARG A 413 -6.87 -25.43 6.26
C ARG A 413 -6.06 -26.63 5.76
N ALA A 414 -6.73 -27.75 5.47
CA ALA A 414 -6.05 -28.96 5.02
C ALA A 414 -5.26 -28.74 3.72
N TRP A 415 -5.83 -27.98 2.78
CA TRP A 415 -5.15 -27.59 1.54
C TRP A 415 -3.92 -26.70 1.81
N LEU A 416 -4.03 -25.69 2.68
CA LEU A 416 -2.90 -24.82 3.04
C LEU A 416 -1.78 -25.60 3.73
N GLU A 417 -2.13 -26.47 4.67
CA GLU A 417 -1.18 -27.30 5.41
C GLU A 417 -0.46 -28.32 4.52
N ASP A 418 -1.13 -28.89 3.51
CA ASP A 418 -0.52 -29.77 2.52
C ASP A 418 0.59 -29.06 1.71
N GLN A 419 0.32 -27.83 1.26
CA GLN A 419 1.31 -27.04 0.53
C GLN A 419 2.43 -26.48 1.40
N LEU A 420 2.12 -26.24 2.67
CA LEU A 420 3.00 -25.62 3.66
C LEU A 420 3.39 -26.63 4.74
N THR A 421 3.89 -27.80 4.33
CA THR A 421 4.48 -28.74 5.30
C THR A 421 5.97 -28.45 5.51
N VAL A 422 6.38 -28.31 6.76
CA VAL A 422 7.76 -28.05 7.19
C VAL A 422 8.25 -29.17 8.09
N SER A 423 9.39 -29.77 7.75
CA SER A 423 10.12 -30.68 8.64
C SER A 423 11.30 -29.97 9.28
N VAL A 424 11.36 -29.94 10.61
CA VAL A 424 12.48 -29.38 11.37
C VAL A 424 13.36 -30.53 11.85
N ILE A 425 14.64 -30.51 11.46
CA ILE A 425 15.63 -31.47 11.91
C ILE A 425 16.33 -30.91 13.16
N VAL A 426 16.37 -31.71 14.22
CA VAL A 426 17.11 -31.42 15.44
C VAL A 426 18.15 -32.52 15.65
N THR A 427 19.42 -32.20 15.44
CA THR A 427 20.55 -33.11 15.70
C THR A 427 21.07 -32.88 17.11
N ALA A 428 21.30 -33.97 17.85
CA ALA A 428 21.77 -33.89 19.23
C ALA A 428 22.86 -34.92 19.53
N TYR A 429 23.84 -34.54 20.34
CA TYR A 429 24.82 -35.45 20.94
C TYR A 429 25.37 -34.84 22.23
N ASN A 430 24.93 -35.33 23.39
CA ASN A 430 25.27 -34.82 24.71
C ASN A 430 24.91 -33.32 24.92
N HIS A 431 23.66 -32.97 24.64
CA HIS A 431 23.12 -31.60 24.72
C HIS A 431 22.07 -31.42 25.82
N ALA A 432 22.13 -32.18 26.92
CA ALA A 432 21.11 -32.13 27.98
C ALA A 432 20.91 -30.73 28.58
N GLY A 433 21.97 -29.91 28.59
CA GLY A 433 21.93 -28.53 29.07
C GLY A 433 21.26 -27.51 28.13
N TYR A 434 21.02 -27.86 26.86
CA TYR A 434 20.59 -26.92 25.83
C TYR A 434 19.29 -27.34 25.12
N ILE A 435 19.11 -28.65 24.88
CA ILE A 435 18.09 -29.17 23.97
C ILE A 435 16.64 -28.81 24.36
N ARG A 436 16.35 -28.55 25.65
CA ARG A 436 15.03 -28.07 26.07
C ARG A 436 14.67 -26.75 25.39
N ARG A 437 15.62 -25.80 25.39
CA ARG A 437 15.41 -24.47 24.80
C ARG A 437 15.28 -24.55 23.28
N CYS A 438 16.07 -25.42 22.64
CA CYS A 438 15.94 -25.74 21.22
C CYS A 438 14.51 -26.21 20.91
N LEU A 439 14.04 -27.26 21.59
CA LEU A 439 12.73 -27.86 21.33
C LEU A 439 11.57 -26.91 21.66
N ASP A 440 11.69 -26.11 22.73
CA ASP A 440 10.70 -25.08 23.07
C ASP A 440 10.57 -24.04 21.94
N GLY A 441 11.70 -23.56 21.38
CA GLY A 441 11.69 -22.61 20.26
C GLY A 441 11.12 -23.19 18.96
N VAL A 442 11.42 -24.47 18.68
CA VAL A 442 10.87 -25.19 17.51
C VAL A 442 9.37 -25.42 17.64
N LEU A 443 8.89 -25.86 18.79
CA LEU A 443 7.47 -26.19 19.01
C LEU A 443 6.60 -24.95 19.23
N ALA A 444 7.19 -23.81 19.57
CA ALA A 444 6.50 -22.53 19.70
C ALA A 444 6.16 -21.86 18.37
N GLN A 445 6.63 -22.39 17.22
CA GLN A 445 6.39 -21.74 15.92
C GLN A 445 4.89 -21.65 15.60
N ARG A 446 4.47 -20.45 15.14
CA ARG A 446 3.10 -20.07 14.81
C ARG A 446 2.94 -19.70 13.35
N GLY A 447 1.71 -19.86 12.85
CA GLY A 447 1.32 -19.59 11.47
C GLY A 447 0.75 -20.84 10.79
N LEU A 448 0.04 -20.62 9.68
CA LEU A 448 -0.69 -21.68 9.01
C LEU A 448 0.23 -22.57 8.15
N PHE A 449 0.85 -23.56 8.80
CA PHE A 449 1.68 -24.60 8.16
C PHE A 449 1.65 -25.88 9.01
N LYS A 450 1.93 -27.02 8.38
CA LYS A 450 2.05 -28.30 9.09
C LYS A 450 3.49 -28.51 9.56
N LEU A 451 3.69 -28.55 10.88
CA LEU A 451 5.00 -28.75 11.50
C LEU A 451 5.27 -30.24 11.79
N GLN A 452 6.42 -30.74 11.35
CA GLN A 452 6.99 -32.03 11.74
C GLN A 452 8.37 -31.79 12.35
N VAL A 453 8.72 -32.52 13.41
CA VAL A 453 10.03 -32.43 14.07
C VAL A 453 10.68 -33.80 14.02
N VAL A 454 11.86 -33.88 13.41
CA VAL A 454 12.68 -35.09 13.33
C VAL A 454 13.91 -34.92 14.20
N ILE A 455 13.98 -35.67 15.29
CA ILE A 455 15.08 -35.60 16.25
C ILE A 455 16.05 -36.77 16.01
N GLY A 456 17.29 -36.45 15.69
CA GLY A 456 18.41 -37.38 15.61
C GLY A 456 19.32 -37.25 16.82
N ASP A 457 18.97 -37.90 17.93
CA ASP A 457 19.90 -38.08 19.04
C ASP A 457 20.94 -39.13 18.67
N ASP A 458 22.19 -38.71 18.43
CA ASP A 458 23.30 -39.54 17.94
C ASP A 458 23.93 -40.43 19.03
N ARG A 459 23.06 -41.07 19.82
CA ARG A 459 23.39 -41.92 20.95
C ARG A 459 24.10 -41.16 22.08
N SER A 460 23.44 -40.10 22.56
CA SER A 460 23.89 -39.38 23.75
C SER A 460 24.02 -40.30 24.97
N THR A 461 24.92 -39.90 25.86
CA THR A 461 25.26 -40.60 27.10
C THR A 461 24.96 -39.77 28.35
N ASP A 462 24.54 -38.52 28.16
CA ASP A 462 24.02 -37.64 29.20
C ASP A 462 22.49 -37.71 29.26
N GLY A 463 21.85 -36.73 29.92
CA GLY A 463 20.39 -36.66 30.05
C GLY A 463 19.60 -36.27 28.77
N THR A 464 20.25 -36.19 27.60
CA THR A 464 19.59 -35.81 26.34
C THR A 464 18.46 -36.77 25.95
N PRO A 465 18.64 -38.11 25.99
CA PRO A 465 17.61 -39.05 25.56
C PRO A 465 16.32 -38.92 26.39
N GLU A 466 16.43 -38.77 27.70
CA GLU A 466 15.28 -38.61 28.60
C GLU A 466 14.51 -37.32 28.31
N ILE A 467 15.23 -36.23 27.99
CA ILE A 467 14.60 -34.97 27.61
C ILE A 467 13.84 -35.15 26.30
N VAL A 468 14.50 -35.66 25.26
CA VAL A 468 13.88 -35.89 23.93
C VAL A 468 12.61 -36.73 24.06
N GLU A 469 12.69 -37.83 24.82
CA GLU A 469 11.56 -38.72 25.04
C GLU A 469 10.41 -38.02 25.80
N SER A 470 10.72 -37.15 26.76
CA SER A 470 9.70 -36.35 27.47
C SER A 470 8.96 -35.36 26.56
N TYR A 471 9.60 -34.86 25.50
CA TYR A 471 8.94 -34.02 24.50
C TYR A 471 8.11 -34.88 23.54
N ARG A 472 8.69 -35.98 23.02
CA ARG A 472 7.97 -36.93 22.15
C ARG A 472 6.71 -37.48 22.81
N ALA A 473 6.76 -37.82 24.09
CA ALA A 473 5.60 -38.32 24.83
C ALA A 473 4.48 -37.28 24.98
N ARG A 474 4.83 -35.98 25.01
CA ARG A 474 3.86 -34.88 25.06
C ARG A 474 3.29 -34.52 23.70
N ASP A 475 4.04 -34.76 22.62
CA ASP A 475 3.66 -34.40 21.26
C ASP A 475 4.08 -35.48 20.24
N PRO A 476 3.48 -36.68 20.33
CA PRO A 476 3.86 -37.81 19.49
C PRO A 476 3.43 -37.65 18.03
N GLU A 477 2.52 -36.73 17.74
CA GLU A 477 2.03 -36.47 16.38
C GLU A 477 3.01 -35.62 15.57
N ARG A 478 3.67 -34.64 16.20
CA ARG A 478 4.66 -33.79 15.52
C ARG A 478 6.08 -34.33 15.65
N ILE A 479 6.42 -35.05 16.72
CA ILE A 479 7.81 -35.42 17.03
C ILE A 479 8.10 -36.88 16.67
N THR A 480 9.05 -37.08 15.76
CA THR A 480 9.65 -38.37 15.42
C THR A 480 11.09 -38.41 15.90
N VAL A 481 11.46 -39.44 16.65
CA VAL A 481 12.84 -39.65 17.13
C VAL A 481 13.47 -40.79 16.33
N ARG A 482 14.65 -40.55 15.75
CA ARG A 482 15.40 -41.54 14.96
C ARG A 482 16.15 -42.50 15.90
N PRO A 483 15.93 -43.82 15.81
CA PRO A 483 16.66 -44.77 16.64
C PRO A 483 18.14 -44.86 16.24
N ARG A 484 19.04 -45.03 17.22
CA ARG A 484 20.48 -45.18 17.01
C ARG A 484 21.07 -46.38 17.74
N GLU A 485 21.66 -47.31 16.99
CA GLU A 485 22.43 -48.43 17.56
C GLU A 485 23.87 -48.03 17.95
N ARG A 486 24.42 -47.02 17.28
CA ARG A 486 25.76 -46.47 17.50
C ARG A 486 25.76 -44.99 17.17
N ASN A 487 26.78 -44.27 17.65
CA ASN A 487 27.07 -42.91 17.19
C ASN A 487 27.50 -42.96 15.71
N LEU A 488 26.84 -42.19 14.86
CA LEU A 488 27.07 -42.11 13.41
C LEU A 488 27.98 -40.95 13.02
N GLY A 489 28.09 -39.93 13.88
CA GLY A 489 28.68 -38.65 13.56
C GLY A 489 27.66 -37.68 12.96
N MET A 490 27.94 -36.38 13.10
CA MET A 490 27.03 -35.28 12.79
C MET A 490 26.37 -35.36 11.41
N LEU A 491 27.16 -35.51 10.34
CA LEU A 491 26.64 -35.45 8.97
C LEU A 491 25.82 -36.69 8.59
N ARG A 492 26.22 -37.88 9.04
CA ARG A 492 25.46 -39.12 8.82
C ARG A 492 24.17 -39.14 9.65
N ASN A 493 24.22 -38.63 10.87
CA ASN A 493 23.03 -38.42 11.70
C ASN A 493 22.05 -37.45 11.01
N MET A 494 22.55 -36.33 10.48
CA MET A 494 21.77 -35.36 9.73
C MET A 494 21.16 -35.97 8.46
N GLN A 495 21.93 -36.74 7.70
CA GLN A 495 21.47 -37.42 6.48
C GLN A 495 20.31 -38.38 6.74
N ASP A 496 20.40 -39.19 7.80
CA ASP A 496 19.30 -40.08 8.17
C ASP A 496 18.05 -39.31 8.64
N CYS A 497 18.22 -38.19 9.35
CA CYS A 497 17.08 -37.33 9.71
C CYS A 497 16.45 -36.72 8.45
N LEU A 498 17.26 -36.26 7.51
CA LEU A 498 16.79 -35.72 6.23
C LEU A 498 15.97 -36.75 5.45
N GLY A 499 16.38 -38.03 5.47
CA GLY A 499 15.62 -39.12 4.85
C GLY A 499 14.25 -39.41 5.50
N ALA A 500 14.03 -38.95 6.74
CA ALA A 500 12.74 -39.07 7.43
C ALA A 500 11.84 -37.83 7.26
N CYS A 501 12.34 -36.74 6.69
CA CYS A 501 11.57 -35.52 6.46
C CYS A 501 10.61 -35.70 5.27
N THR A 502 9.33 -35.37 5.49
CA THR A 502 8.30 -35.41 4.43
C THR A 502 7.83 -34.04 3.98
N GLY A 503 8.25 -32.97 4.68
CA GLY A 503 7.87 -31.60 4.35
C GLY A 503 8.39 -31.13 3.00
N ARG A 504 7.65 -30.19 2.39
CA ARG A 504 8.08 -29.44 1.19
C ARG A 504 9.23 -28.50 1.52
N TYR A 505 9.29 -28.06 2.78
CA TYR A 505 10.35 -27.23 3.33
C TYR A 505 11.04 -27.94 4.48
N ILE A 506 12.32 -27.68 4.65
CA ILE A 506 13.13 -28.28 5.71
C ILE A 506 13.88 -27.17 6.44
N ALA A 507 13.81 -27.17 7.77
CA ALA A 507 14.58 -26.29 8.61
C ALA A 507 15.49 -27.12 9.53
N PHE A 508 16.53 -26.49 10.07
CA PHE A 508 17.38 -27.09 11.07
C PHE A 508 17.34 -26.26 12.34
N CYS A 509 17.46 -26.91 13.48
CA CYS A 509 17.79 -26.28 14.75
C CYS A 509 18.72 -27.23 15.50
N GLU A 510 20.01 -26.89 15.54
CA GLU A 510 21.01 -27.66 16.26
C GLU A 510 20.69 -27.62 17.76
N ALA A 511 20.86 -28.73 18.47
CA ALA A 511 20.32 -28.85 19.84
C ALA A 511 21.00 -27.96 20.89
N ASP A 512 22.13 -27.34 20.57
CA ASP A 512 22.81 -26.30 21.34
C ASP A 512 22.41 -24.85 20.97
N ASP A 513 21.55 -24.69 19.96
CA ASP A 513 20.96 -23.43 19.51
C ASP A 513 19.47 -23.34 19.85
N TYR A 514 18.84 -22.20 19.52
CA TYR A 514 17.38 -22.05 19.66
C TYR A 514 16.85 -20.89 18.82
N TRP A 515 15.54 -20.91 18.56
CA TRP A 515 14.83 -19.83 17.88
C TRP A 515 14.26 -18.82 18.88
N LEU A 516 14.45 -17.54 18.57
CA LEU A 516 14.01 -16.40 19.41
C LEU A 516 12.56 -16.03 19.15
N SER A 517 12.15 -16.15 17.89
CA SER A 517 10.84 -15.73 17.40
C SER A 517 9.98 -16.94 17.13
N ASP A 518 8.71 -16.88 17.55
CA ASP A 518 7.67 -17.84 17.19
C ASP A 518 7.22 -17.72 15.72
N ARG A 519 7.69 -16.70 14.98
CA ARG A 519 7.33 -16.47 13.57
C ARG A 519 8.44 -16.78 12.58
N LYS A 520 9.56 -17.36 13.02
CA LYS A 520 10.72 -17.63 12.17
C LYS A 520 10.35 -18.42 10.92
N ILE A 521 9.64 -19.54 11.09
CA ILE A 521 9.21 -20.39 9.97
C ILE A 521 8.28 -19.62 9.03
N ALA A 522 7.23 -18.97 9.56
CA ALA A 522 6.26 -18.23 8.74
C ALA A 522 6.94 -17.16 7.85
N MET A 523 7.86 -16.38 8.43
CA MET A 523 8.56 -15.31 7.70
C MET A 523 9.48 -15.85 6.60
N GLN A 524 10.21 -16.94 6.86
CA GLN A 524 11.11 -17.53 5.85
C GLN A 524 10.33 -18.32 4.78
N LEU A 525 9.23 -18.98 5.17
CA LEU A 525 8.30 -19.59 4.22
C LEU A 525 7.73 -18.55 3.27
N ARG A 526 7.33 -17.37 3.76
CA ARG A 526 6.84 -16.29 2.91
C ARG A 526 7.86 -15.90 1.85
N MET A 527 9.14 -15.78 2.20
CA MET A 527 10.20 -15.49 1.23
C MET A 527 10.33 -16.60 0.19
N LEU A 528 10.47 -17.85 0.65
CA LEU A 528 10.61 -19.00 -0.24
C LEU A 528 9.39 -19.15 -1.14
N ARG A 529 8.18 -19.04 -0.60
CA ARG A 529 6.94 -19.22 -1.35
C ARG A 529 6.76 -18.17 -2.45
N ASN A 530 7.03 -16.90 -2.13
CA ASN A 530 6.87 -15.78 -3.07
C ASN A 530 7.88 -15.80 -4.23
N ASP A 531 9.04 -16.44 -4.07
CA ASP A 531 10.03 -16.61 -5.14
C ASP A 531 10.40 -18.09 -5.30
N ARG A 532 9.83 -18.73 -6.34
CA ARG A 532 10.07 -20.15 -6.63
C ARG A 532 11.51 -20.48 -7.00
N ALA A 533 12.30 -19.50 -7.40
CA ALA A 533 13.72 -19.68 -7.70
C ALA A 533 14.60 -19.69 -6.44
N LEU A 534 14.07 -19.31 -5.27
CA LEU A 534 14.78 -19.44 -4.00
C LEU A 534 14.76 -20.88 -3.49
N ASP A 535 15.93 -21.41 -3.21
CA ASP A 535 16.14 -22.72 -2.60
C ASP A 535 16.42 -22.66 -1.10
N MET A 536 16.88 -21.50 -0.60
CA MET A 536 17.19 -21.29 0.82
C MET A 536 16.89 -19.86 1.25
N CYS A 537 16.38 -19.72 2.47
CA CYS A 537 16.29 -18.45 3.19
C CYS A 537 16.99 -18.60 4.55
N PHE A 538 17.82 -17.63 4.92
CA PHE A 538 18.48 -17.58 6.23
C PHE A 538 18.25 -16.23 6.90
N ASN A 539 18.21 -16.19 8.23
CA ASN A 539 17.91 -14.97 8.99
C ASN A 539 19.14 -14.38 9.70
N TRP A 540 18.99 -13.18 10.25
CA TRP A 540 20.02 -12.57 11.10
C TRP A 540 20.10 -13.31 12.45
N VAL A 541 21.30 -13.73 12.84
CA VAL A 541 21.53 -14.48 14.08
C VAL A 541 22.05 -13.60 15.21
N LEU A 542 21.63 -13.94 16.43
CA LEU A 542 22.19 -13.39 17.66
C LEU A 542 23.22 -14.39 18.21
N LEU A 543 24.47 -13.96 18.37
CA LEU A 543 25.55 -14.78 18.90
C LEU A 543 25.48 -14.76 20.43
N HIS A 544 25.37 -15.92 21.06
CA HIS A 544 25.38 -16.08 22.51
C HIS A 544 26.70 -16.69 22.96
N TYR A 545 27.41 -16.01 23.87
CA TYR A 545 28.67 -16.48 24.45
C TYR A 545 28.42 -16.94 25.89
N PRO A 546 28.24 -18.25 26.17
CA PRO A 546 27.87 -18.72 27.50
C PRO A 546 28.89 -18.38 28.59
N ALA A 547 30.19 -18.35 28.23
CA ALA A 547 31.27 -18.04 29.16
C ALA A 547 31.14 -16.64 29.80
N THR A 548 30.59 -15.68 29.05
CA THR A 548 30.39 -14.28 29.49
C THR A 548 28.93 -13.94 29.72
N GLY A 549 28.00 -14.79 29.27
CA GLY A 549 26.56 -14.53 29.23
C GLY A 549 26.15 -13.45 28.22
N SER A 550 27.03 -13.05 27.31
CA SER A 550 26.78 -11.92 26.39
C SER A 550 26.06 -12.34 25.12
N PHE A 551 25.23 -11.44 24.61
CA PHE A 551 24.55 -11.55 23.32
C PHE A 551 24.99 -10.42 22.38
N VAL A 552 25.38 -10.76 21.16
CA VAL A 552 25.74 -9.76 20.13
C VAL A 552 25.16 -10.16 18.77
N PRO A 553 24.55 -9.24 18.02
CA PRO A 553 24.12 -9.53 16.66
C PRO A 553 25.33 -9.88 15.77
N HIS A 554 25.16 -10.79 14.82
CA HIS A 554 26.23 -11.10 13.86
C HIS A 554 26.48 -9.88 12.96
N ASP A 555 27.64 -9.25 13.12
CA ASP A 555 27.92 -7.93 12.51
C ASP A 555 27.83 -7.95 10.98
N GLU A 556 28.46 -8.95 10.32
CA GLU A 556 28.46 -9.01 8.85
C GLU A 556 27.07 -9.17 8.25
N GLN A 557 26.24 -10.08 8.78
CA GLN A 557 24.84 -10.25 8.38
C GLN A 557 24.06 -8.93 8.52
N GLY A 558 24.31 -8.18 9.60
CA GLY A 558 23.67 -6.90 9.86
C GLY A 558 23.93 -5.81 8.81
N ARG A 559 24.91 -5.99 7.92
CA ARG A 559 25.25 -5.05 6.83
C ARG A 559 24.39 -5.25 5.57
N TYR A 560 23.71 -6.38 5.44
CA TYR A 560 22.92 -6.69 4.25
C TYR A 560 21.43 -6.34 4.46
N PRO A 561 20.72 -5.84 3.44
CA PRO A 561 19.27 -5.72 3.48
C PRO A 561 18.59 -7.09 3.31
N THR A 562 17.32 -7.20 3.70
CA THR A 562 16.49 -8.35 3.32
C THR A 562 16.43 -8.46 1.80
N GLY A 563 16.71 -9.65 1.25
CA GLY A 563 16.73 -9.86 -0.19
C GLY A 563 17.65 -11.02 -0.61
N THR A 564 17.91 -11.15 -1.90
CA THR A 564 18.76 -12.23 -2.41
C THR A 564 20.23 -11.99 -2.13
N ILE A 565 20.95 -13.05 -1.79
CA ILE A 565 22.41 -13.05 -1.60
C ILE A 565 23.05 -13.81 -2.76
N SER A 566 24.08 -13.21 -3.38
CA SER A 566 24.78 -13.83 -4.49
C SER A 566 25.77 -14.88 -4.01
N PHE A 567 26.01 -15.89 -4.85
CA PHE A 567 26.98 -16.94 -4.56
C PHE A 567 28.38 -16.37 -4.21
N PRO A 568 28.97 -15.39 -4.94
CA PRO A 568 30.27 -14.86 -4.60
C PRO A 568 30.35 -14.22 -3.20
N VAL A 569 29.27 -13.59 -2.74
CA VAL A 569 29.24 -13.05 -1.36
C VAL A 569 29.34 -14.19 -0.36
N LEU A 570 28.56 -15.25 -0.54
CA LEU A 570 28.61 -16.42 0.33
C LEU A 570 29.92 -17.21 0.18
N ALA A 571 30.55 -17.24 -0.99
CA ALA A 571 31.80 -17.97 -1.25
C ALA A 571 33.03 -17.33 -0.60
N ASN A 572 32.96 -16.04 -0.27
CA ASN A 572 34.05 -15.31 0.36
C ASN A 572 33.95 -15.27 1.90
N ALA A 573 32.77 -15.53 2.48
CA ALA A 573 32.58 -15.54 3.92
C ALA A 573 31.42 -16.48 4.33
N PRO A 574 31.52 -17.18 5.47
CA PRO A 574 30.44 -18.03 6.00
C PRO A 574 29.27 -17.21 6.58
N LEU A 575 28.65 -16.39 5.73
CA LEU A 575 27.62 -15.42 6.08
C LEU A 575 26.36 -16.06 6.67
N THR A 576 26.10 -17.33 6.41
CA THR A 576 24.96 -18.06 7.00
C THR A 576 25.13 -18.34 8.48
N ALA A 577 26.33 -18.21 9.05
CA ALA A 577 26.67 -18.56 10.44
C ALA A 577 26.53 -20.05 10.80
N ASN A 578 25.31 -20.62 10.75
CA ASN A 578 25.03 -22.03 11.06
C ASN A 578 23.74 -22.53 10.37
N PHE A 579 23.41 -23.81 10.53
CA PHE A 579 22.16 -24.38 10.00
C PHE A 579 20.91 -23.87 10.71
N SER A 580 21.02 -23.57 12.01
CA SER A 580 19.88 -23.17 12.86
C SER A 580 19.14 -21.92 12.38
N CYS A 581 19.75 -21.09 11.53
CA CYS A 581 19.10 -19.91 10.94
C CYS A 581 18.45 -20.17 9.57
N CYS A 582 18.64 -21.34 8.96
CA CYS A 582 18.24 -21.62 7.58
C CYS A 582 16.91 -22.37 7.47
N VAL A 583 16.16 -22.09 6.40
CA VAL A 583 15.03 -22.88 5.90
C VAL A 583 15.26 -23.10 4.40
N TYR A 584 15.07 -24.33 3.95
CA TYR A 584 15.36 -24.79 2.60
C TYR A 584 14.10 -25.33 1.94
N ARG A 585 14.07 -25.29 0.61
CA ARG A 585 13.24 -26.23 -0.15
C ARG A 585 13.81 -27.63 0.03
N ALA A 586 12.95 -28.61 0.29
CA ALA A 586 13.39 -29.98 0.50
C ALA A 586 14.15 -30.54 -0.71
N GLU A 587 13.76 -30.17 -1.93
CA GLU A 587 14.45 -30.57 -3.17
C GLU A 587 15.89 -30.06 -3.25
N ALA A 588 16.19 -28.88 -2.71
CA ALA A 588 17.55 -28.37 -2.66
C ALA A 588 18.47 -29.27 -1.82
N LEU A 589 17.98 -29.73 -0.68
CA LEU A 589 18.74 -30.63 0.19
C LEU A 589 18.86 -32.04 -0.39
N ARG A 590 17.86 -32.54 -1.10
CA ARG A 590 17.90 -33.85 -1.77
C ARG A 590 18.93 -33.93 -2.90
N ARG A 591 19.34 -32.78 -3.46
CA ARG A 591 20.40 -32.71 -4.49
C ARG A 591 21.81 -32.83 -3.92
N VAL A 592 21.99 -32.65 -2.60
CA VAL A 592 23.30 -32.72 -1.95
C VAL A 592 23.87 -34.14 -2.12
N PRO A 593 25.05 -34.31 -2.76
CA PRO A 593 25.59 -35.62 -3.05
C PRO A 593 26.05 -36.38 -1.81
N GLU A 594 26.04 -37.71 -1.90
CA GLU A 594 26.49 -38.63 -0.85
C GLU A 594 27.90 -38.26 -0.32
N ALA A 595 28.81 -37.87 -1.21
CA ALA A 595 30.18 -37.50 -0.91
C ALA A 595 30.32 -36.41 0.18
N TYR A 596 29.34 -35.51 0.28
CA TYR A 596 29.30 -34.51 1.36
C TYR A 596 29.15 -35.18 2.73
N TYR A 597 28.22 -36.13 2.83
CA TYR A 597 27.92 -36.83 4.08
C TYR A 597 29.00 -37.84 4.49
N GLU A 598 29.85 -38.27 3.56
CA GLU A 598 31.00 -39.14 3.86
C GLU A 598 32.22 -38.36 4.40
N ASN A 599 32.29 -37.05 4.12
CA ASN A 599 33.42 -36.23 4.50
C ASN A 599 33.23 -35.63 5.91
N ALA A 600 33.86 -36.25 6.91
CA ALA A 600 33.78 -35.81 8.30
C ALA A 600 34.31 -34.38 8.57
N ALA A 601 35.04 -33.77 7.64
CA ALA A 601 35.52 -32.39 7.74
C ALA A 601 34.59 -31.36 7.09
N ALA A 602 33.51 -31.81 6.43
CA ALA A 602 32.61 -30.92 5.72
C ALA A 602 31.78 -30.06 6.69
N ALA A 603 31.85 -28.75 6.52
CA ALA A 603 31.11 -27.78 7.30
C ALA A 603 29.69 -27.56 6.76
N ASP A 604 28.85 -26.95 7.58
CA ASP A 604 27.53 -26.44 7.21
C ASP A 604 27.58 -25.46 6.03
N TRP A 605 28.58 -24.57 6.05
CA TRP A 605 28.81 -23.59 5.00
C TRP A 605 28.97 -24.23 3.61
N LEU A 606 29.59 -25.41 3.51
CA LEU A 606 29.76 -26.12 2.23
C LEU A 606 28.42 -26.56 1.62
N MET A 607 27.46 -26.99 2.46
CA MET A 607 26.11 -27.31 1.99
C MET A 607 25.39 -26.05 1.53
N ASN A 608 25.49 -24.95 2.29
CA ASN A 608 24.87 -23.68 1.93
C ASN A 608 25.44 -23.09 0.64
N LEU A 609 26.75 -23.23 0.42
CA LEU A 609 27.39 -22.91 -0.85
C LEU A 609 26.84 -23.76 -1.98
N TYR A 610 26.69 -25.07 -1.78
CA TYR A 610 26.18 -25.95 -2.82
C TYR A 610 24.75 -25.57 -3.20
N VAL A 611 23.90 -25.29 -2.21
CA VAL A 611 22.54 -24.80 -2.45
C VAL A 611 22.56 -23.46 -3.20
N ALA A 612 23.45 -22.53 -2.86
CA ALA A 612 23.61 -21.25 -3.56
C ALA A 612 24.22 -21.37 -4.96
N ASP A 613 24.99 -22.42 -5.24
CA ASP A 613 25.53 -22.70 -6.58
C ASP A 613 24.44 -23.26 -7.51
N LYS A 614 23.54 -24.08 -6.96
CA LYS A 614 22.47 -24.75 -7.71
C LYS A 614 21.14 -23.98 -7.75
N GLY A 615 20.95 -22.97 -6.90
CA GLY A 615 19.77 -22.11 -6.90
C GLY A 615 19.98 -20.79 -6.17
N ARG A 616 18.93 -19.97 -6.07
CA ARG A 616 19.03 -18.66 -5.42
C ARG A 616 18.82 -18.79 -3.92
N ILE A 617 19.45 -17.89 -3.17
CA ILE A 617 19.30 -17.83 -1.72
C ILE A 617 18.93 -16.42 -1.30
N ALA A 618 18.29 -16.30 -0.15
CA ALA A 618 17.88 -15.01 0.40
C ALA A 618 18.24 -14.87 1.88
N PHE A 619 18.58 -13.64 2.25
CA PHE A 619 18.75 -13.19 3.62
C PHE A 619 17.50 -12.46 4.09
N LEU A 620 17.04 -12.77 5.30
CA LEU A 620 16.00 -12.07 6.02
C LEU A 620 16.63 -11.30 7.19
N ARG A 621 16.66 -9.96 7.10
CA ARG A 621 17.31 -9.09 8.09
C ARG A 621 16.46 -8.92 9.36
N GLU A 622 16.18 -10.03 10.03
CA GLU A 622 15.39 -10.13 11.25
C GLU A 622 16.11 -11.06 12.23
N LEU A 623 16.19 -10.65 13.50
CA LEU A 623 16.81 -11.46 14.56
C LEU A 623 15.85 -12.56 15.01
N LEU A 624 15.97 -13.75 14.40
CA LEU A 624 15.00 -14.85 14.60
C LEU A 624 15.60 -16.09 15.29
N SER A 625 16.92 -16.21 15.35
CA SER A 625 17.60 -17.36 15.98
C SER A 625 18.85 -16.95 16.74
N VAL A 626 19.25 -17.81 17.69
CA VAL A 626 20.51 -17.70 18.42
C VAL A 626 21.47 -18.77 17.96
N TYR A 627 22.72 -18.37 17.76
CA TYR A 627 23.86 -19.27 17.61
C TYR A 627 24.70 -19.25 18.89
N THR A 628 24.82 -20.39 19.58
CA THR A 628 25.57 -20.52 20.82
C THR A 628 27.05 -20.80 20.54
N ILE A 629 27.92 -19.87 20.94
CA ILE A 629 29.37 -19.95 20.74
C ILE A 629 30.05 -20.62 21.94
N GLN A 630 30.49 -21.86 21.77
CA GLN A 630 31.26 -22.61 22.78
C GLN A 630 32.77 -22.27 22.68
N ASP A 631 33.49 -22.25 23.82
CA ASP A 631 34.94 -21.93 23.89
C ASP A 631 35.83 -22.87 23.04
N LYS A 632 35.37 -24.09 22.75
CA LYS A 632 36.03 -25.07 21.88
C LYS A 632 35.30 -25.28 20.55
N GLY A 633 34.54 -24.29 20.10
CA GLY A 633 33.82 -24.35 18.83
C GLY A 633 34.75 -24.62 17.64
N GLN A 634 34.33 -25.46 16.71
CA GLN A 634 35.15 -25.88 15.57
C GLN A 634 35.56 -24.73 14.64
N TRP A 635 34.79 -23.64 14.63
CA TRP A 635 35.02 -22.43 13.82
C TRP A 635 35.19 -21.17 14.67
N SER A 636 34.21 -20.89 15.54
CA SER A 636 34.11 -19.66 16.33
C SER A 636 35.18 -19.52 17.41
N GLY A 637 35.79 -20.62 17.86
CA GLY A 637 36.92 -20.61 18.79
C GLY A 637 38.29 -20.34 18.14
N LEU A 638 38.35 -20.11 16.82
CA LEU A 638 39.60 -19.92 16.10
C LEU A 638 39.98 -18.44 15.92
N PRO A 639 41.28 -18.11 16.02
CA PRO A 639 41.83 -16.82 15.56
C PRO A 639 41.43 -16.47 14.11
N GLU A 640 41.32 -15.17 13.82
CA GLU A 640 40.84 -14.65 12.53
C GLU A 640 41.71 -15.06 11.34
N ASP A 641 43.04 -15.05 11.51
CA ASP A 641 44.01 -15.52 10.51
C ASP A 641 43.82 -17.01 10.18
N ILE A 642 43.52 -17.84 11.18
CA ILE A 642 43.23 -19.27 10.99
C ILE A 642 41.88 -19.46 10.28
N ARG A 643 40.85 -18.67 10.63
CA ARG A 643 39.56 -18.70 9.92
C ARG A 643 39.72 -18.35 8.44
N ASN A 644 40.48 -17.29 8.14
CA ASN A 644 40.79 -16.89 6.77
C ASN A 644 41.56 -17.97 6.00
N ALA A 645 42.53 -18.63 6.63
CA ALA A 645 43.25 -19.75 6.02
C ALA A 645 42.32 -20.96 5.75
N ARG A 646 41.37 -21.23 6.65
CA ARG A 646 40.38 -22.31 6.46
C ARG A 646 39.35 -22.00 5.38
N ILE A 647 38.99 -20.74 5.14
CA ILE A 647 38.13 -20.35 4.00
C ILE A 647 38.72 -20.89 2.70
N ALA A 648 40.01 -20.65 2.45
CA ALA A 648 40.67 -21.12 1.24
C ALA A 648 40.72 -22.66 1.13
N GLU A 649 40.82 -23.36 2.26
CA GLU A 649 40.78 -24.83 2.29
C GLU A 649 39.36 -25.36 2.01
N TYR A 650 38.33 -24.74 2.59
CA TYR A 650 36.95 -25.09 2.30
C TYR A 650 36.56 -24.85 0.85
N GLN A 651 37.08 -23.81 0.20
CA GLN A 651 36.88 -23.60 -1.24
C GLN A 651 37.47 -24.75 -2.08
N LYS A 652 38.64 -25.29 -1.69
CA LYS A 652 39.21 -26.48 -2.33
C LYS A 652 38.39 -27.74 -2.06
N GLN A 653 37.93 -27.91 -0.81
CA GLN A 653 37.08 -29.03 -0.44
C GLN A 653 35.74 -28.99 -1.18
N PHE A 654 35.17 -27.79 -1.38
CA PHE A 654 33.99 -27.59 -2.19
C PHE A 654 34.20 -28.17 -3.60
N ALA A 655 35.30 -27.79 -4.26
CA ALA A 655 35.64 -28.30 -5.59
C ALA A 655 35.82 -29.82 -5.62
N GLN A 656 36.38 -30.41 -4.56
CA GLN A 656 36.56 -31.86 -4.44
C GLN A 656 35.24 -32.62 -4.22
N ILE A 657 34.32 -32.07 -3.42
CA ILE A 657 33.06 -32.73 -3.04
C ILE A 657 31.99 -32.52 -4.11
N PHE A 658 31.90 -31.32 -4.69
CA PHE A 658 30.79 -30.91 -5.55
C PHE A 658 31.20 -30.62 -7.02
N GLY A 659 32.50 -30.60 -7.32
CA GLY A 659 33.03 -30.18 -8.62
C GLY A 659 33.31 -28.67 -8.71
N GLU A 660 33.80 -28.20 -9.86
CA GLU A 660 34.05 -26.78 -10.12
C GLU A 660 32.71 -26.00 -10.10
N GLY A 661 32.57 -25.08 -9.13
CA GLY A 661 31.37 -24.25 -8.93
C GLY A 661 31.46 -22.87 -9.58
N ARG A 662 30.35 -22.13 -9.62
CA ARG A 662 30.30 -20.76 -10.19
C ARG A 662 31.24 -19.82 -9.41
N GLY A 663 32.35 -19.37 -10.02
CA GLY A 663 33.10 -18.23 -9.49
C GLY A 663 34.35 -18.53 -8.66
N PHE A 664 34.94 -19.72 -8.76
CA PHE A 664 36.28 -20.00 -8.21
C PHE A 664 37.44 -19.78 -9.21
N GLU A 665 37.17 -19.55 -10.51
CA GLU A 665 38.20 -19.29 -11.52
C GLU A 665 38.25 -17.80 -11.95
N LYS A 666 39.44 -17.31 -12.32
CA LYS A 666 39.60 -16.01 -13.01
C LYS A 666 39.19 -16.19 -14.48
N TYR A 667 38.00 -15.74 -14.84
CA TYR A 667 37.51 -15.77 -16.22
C TYR A 667 37.83 -14.47 -16.96
N GLU A 668 38.25 -14.58 -18.23
CA GLU A 668 38.12 -13.50 -19.22
C GLU A 668 36.87 -13.78 -20.05
N VAL A 669 35.91 -12.85 -20.08
CA VAL A 669 34.70 -12.96 -20.90
C VAL A 669 34.97 -12.32 -22.26
N GLY A 670 35.01 -13.16 -23.29
CA GLY A 670 34.96 -12.76 -24.67
C GLY A 670 33.52 -12.52 -25.11
N CYS A 671 33.27 -11.50 -25.91
CA CYS A 671 32.01 -11.13 -26.54
C CYS A 671 32.25 -11.03 -28.05
N THR A 672 31.56 -11.86 -28.83
CA THR A 672 31.55 -11.77 -30.29
C THR A 672 30.18 -11.24 -30.70
N ILE A 673 30.17 -10.15 -31.46
CA ILE A 673 28.94 -9.56 -32.00
C ILE A 673 28.91 -9.86 -33.50
N ALA A 674 27.83 -10.48 -33.97
CA ALA A 674 27.55 -10.67 -35.38
C ALA A 674 26.26 -9.92 -35.74
N GLU A 675 26.33 -9.09 -36.78
CA GLU A 675 25.13 -8.54 -37.40
C GLU A 675 24.37 -9.69 -38.07
N LEU A 676 23.06 -9.81 -37.77
CA LEU A 676 22.20 -10.77 -38.43
C LEU A 676 21.78 -10.17 -39.77
N ASP A 677 21.88 -10.94 -40.87
CA ASP A 677 21.67 -10.45 -42.24
C ASP A 677 20.31 -9.72 -42.38
N GLY A 678 20.39 -8.40 -42.47
CA GLY A 678 19.28 -7.49 -42.72
C GLY A 678 19.74 -6.05 -42.58
N GLU A 679 19.87 -5.32 -43.70
CA GLU A 679 19.92 -3.86 -43.62
C GLU A 679 18.63 -3.41 -42.92
N LEU A 680 18.75 -2.75 -41.77
CA LEU A 680 17.60 -2.11 -41.11
C LEU A 680 16.95 -1.17 -42.15
N PRO A 681 15.68 -1.40 -42.55
CA PRO A 681 15.02 -0.54 -43.53
C PRO A 681 15.04 0.93 -43.10
N ASP A 682 15.02 1.89 -44.03
CA ASP A 682 15.00 3.33 -43.71
C ASP A 682 13.80 3.75 -42.82
N SER A 683 12.75 2.93 -42.76
CA SER A 683 11.59 3.08 -41.87
C SER A 683 11.84 2.64 -40.43
N PHE A 684 12.99 2.02 -40.12
CA PHE A 684 13.30 1.38 -38.84
C PHE A 684 14.31 2.16 -38.00
N ALA A 685 14.45 1.74 -36.74
CA ALA A 685 15.23 2.46 -35.76
C ALA A 685 16.76 2.33 -35.96
N ARG A 686 17.54 3.41 -35.83
CA ARG A 686 19.02 3.30 -35.73
C ARG A 686 19.39 2.82 -34.34
N ALA A 687 20.11 1.70 -34.23
CA ALA A 687 20.51 1.14 -32.94
C ALA A 687 22.01 0.93 -32.86
N ASN A 688 22.58 1.11 -31.67
CA ASN A 688 23.99 0.84 -31.42
C ASN A 688 24.18 0.18 -30.05
N LEU A 689 25.00 -0.86 -30.01
CA LEU A 689 25.45 -1.48 -28.77
C LEU A 689 26.77 -0.82 -28.35
N GLU A 690 26.85 -0.34 -27.12
CA GLU A 690 28.09 0.23 -26.60
C GLU A 690 29.09 -0.90 -26.38
N THR A 691 30.17 -0.88 -27.14
CA THR A 691 31.33 -1.74 -26.88
C THR A 691 32.38 -0.94 -26.11
N PRO A 692 32.95 -1.48 -25.03
CA PRO A 692 34.10 -0.84 -24.40
C PRO A 692 35.24 -0.72 -25.42
N GLN A 693 35.85 0.47 -25.48
CA GLN A 693 36.67 0.95 -26.62
C GLN A 693 37.92 0.12 -26.95
N ASP A 694 38.29 -0.85 -26.10
CA ASP A 694 39.39 -1.77 -26.36
C ASP A 694 38.84 -3.19 -26.49
N ARG A 695 38.88 -3.73 -27.72
CA ARG A 695 38.53 -5.11 -28.12
C ARG A 695 38.17 -6.05 -26.96
N VAL A 696 36.85 -6.20 -26.76
CA VAL A 696 36.18 -7.33 -26.12
C VAL A 696 36.50 -7.57 -24.64
N TRP A 697 35.83 -6.82 -23.76
CA TRP A 697 35.72 -7.11 -22.32
C TRP A 697 34.32 -6.65 -21.84
N ALA A 698 33.39 -7.56 -21.53
CA ALA A 698 32.15 -7.17 -20.86
C ALA A 698 32.41 -7.00 -19.35
N GLU A 699 31.89 -5.93 -18.74
CA GLU A 699 31.98 -5.74 -17.29
C GLU A 699 31.04 -6.74 -16.59
N ILE A 700 31.59 -7.61 -15.75
CA ILE A 700 30.81 -8.50 -14.88
C ILE A 700 30.58 -7.75 -13.58
N GLN A 701 29.34 -7.35 -13.34
CA GLN A 701 28.91 -6.79 -12.06
C GLN A 701 27.93 -7.78 -11.42
N ASP A 702 28.20 -8.20 -10.18
CA ASP A 702 27.31 -9.09 -9.40
C ASP A 702 26.95 -10.44 -10.07
N GLY A 703 27.85 -10.99 -10.88
CA GLY A 703 27.58 -12.24 -11.61
C GLY A 703 26.54 -12.07 -12.73
N GLN A 704 26.43 -10.85 -13.26
CA GLN A 704 25.62 -10.51 -14.42
C GLN A 704 26.51 -9.87 -15.49
N VAL A 705 26.14 -10.10 -16.74
CA VAL A 705 26.75 -9.42 -17.88
C VAL A 705 25.90 -8.20 -18.20
N LEU A 706 26.52 -7.02 -18.18
CA LEU A 706 25.84 -5.77 -18.49
C LEU A 706 26.02 -5.41 -19.97
N LEU A 707 24.91 -5.20 -20.66
CA LEU A 707 24.86 -4.65 -22.01
C LEU A 707 24.18 -3.29 -21.99
N SER A 708 24.82 -2.26 -22.53
CA SER A 708 24.20 -0.94 -22.72
C SER A 708 24.24 -0.53 -24.18
N GLY A 709 23.31 0.33 -24.55
CA GLY A 709 23.22 0.84 -25.90
C GLY A 709 22.07 1.84 -26.03
N TRP A 710 21.78 2.20 -27.28
CA TRP A 710 20.70 3.12 -27.60
C TRP A 710 20.01 2.75 -28.90
N VAL A 711 18.75 3.18 -29.02
CA VAL A 711 17.89 2.99 -30.20
C VAL A 711 17.22 4.32 -30.55
N VAL A 712 17.06 4.58 -31.86
CA VAL A 712 16.46 5.79 -32.42
C VAL A 712 15.36 5.42 -33.40
N SER A 713 14.09 5.54 -33.01
CA SER A 713 12.98 5.30 -33.92
C SER A 713 12.92 6.34 -35.04
N ALA A 714 12.85 5.89 -36.30
CA ALA A 714 12.68 6.77 -37.46
C ALA A 714 11.30 7.46 -37.48
N SER A 715 10.26 6.81 -36.93
CA SER A 715 8.89 7.35 -36.83
C SER A 715 8.61 8.14 -35.55
N ARG A 716 9.59 8.27 -34.64
CA ARG A 716 9.42 8.77 -33.26
C ARG A 716 8.49 7.91 -32.38
N ALA A 717 8.06 6.74 -32.85
CA ALA A 717 7.31 5.80 -32.03
C ALA A 717 8.16 5.12 -30.96
N LYS A 718 7.51 4.63 -29.90
CA LYS A 718 8.16 3.85 -28.84
C LYS A 718 8.75 2.56 -29.42
N ALA A 719 9.97 2.25 -29.02
CA ALA A 719 10.65 1.00 -29.36
C ALA A 719 10.71 0.06 -28.16
N THR A 720 10.67 -1.24 -28.42
CA THR A 720 10.93 -2.29 -27.43
C THR A 720 12.13 -3.09 -27.89
N LEU A 721 13.14 -3.21 -27.04
CA LEU A 721 14.24 -4.17 -27.25
C LEU A 721 13.75 -5.54 -26.82
N ILE A 722 13.85 -6.51 -27.72
CA ILE A 722 13.54 -7.91 -27.45
C ILE A 722 14.87 -8.64 -27.38
N ALA A 723 15.18 -9.21 -26.21
CA ALA A 723 16.35 -10.04 -26.01
C ALA A 723 15.90 -11.48 -25.80
N GLU A 724 16.23 -12.35 -26.74
CA GLU A 724 16.07 -13.79 -26.56
C GLU A 724 17.37 -14.35 -26.00
N VAL A 725 17.28 -14.92 -24.80
CA VAL A 725 18.41 -15.43 -24.01
C VAL A 725 18.14 -16.91 -23.76
N ASP A 726 18.92 -17.79 -24.39
CA ASP A 726 18.73 -19.26 -24.31
C ASP A 726 17.28 -19.73 -24.54
N GLY A 727 16.56 -19.06 -25.46
CA GLY A 727 15.16 -19.36 -25.82
C GLY A 727 14.11 -18.70 -24.93
N GLU A 728 14.49 -17.96 -23.88
CA GLU A 728 13.59 -17.09 -23.13
C GLU A 728 13.55 -15.69 -23.72
N VAL A 729 12.35 -15.21 -24.06
CA VAL A 729 12.16 -13.88 -24.66
C VAL A 729 11.89 -12.84 -23.58
N GLN A 730 12.82 -11.89 -23.44
CA GLN A 730 12.69 -10.73 -22.56
C GLN A 730 12.36 -9.49 -23.38
N ARG A 731 11.39 -8.69 -22.94
CA ARG A 731 10.96 -7.47 -23.63
C ARG A 731 11.23 -6.27 -22.73
N HIS A 732 12.01 -5.34 -23.25
CA HIS A 732 12.48 -4.16 -22.52
C HIS A 732 11.96 -2.92 -23.25
N PRO A 733 10.88 -2.28 -22.76
CA PRO A 733 10.41 -1.02 -23.31
C PRO A 733 11.53 0.01 -23.21
N VAL A 734 11.90 0.62 -24.34
CA VAL A 734 12.98 1.60 -24.40
C VAL A 734 12.34 2.99 -24.50
N ASP A 735 11.48 3.34 -23.55
CA ASP A 735 10.69 4.58 -23.55
C ASP A 735 11.09 5.58 -22.45
N VAL A 736 12.20 5.32 -21.76
CA VAL A 736 12.75 6.20 -20.70
C VAL A 736 13.90 7.04 -21.25
N HIS A 737 13.79 8.36 -21.17
CA HIS A 737 14.89 9.27 -21.44
C HIS A 737 16.01 9.06 -20.41
N ARG A 738 17.17 8.55 -20.84
CA ARG A 738 18.34 8.25 -20.00
C ARG A 738 19.48 9.23 -20.30
N PRO A 739 19.42 10.47 -19.76
CA PRO A 739 20.40 11.51 -20.07
C PRO A 739 21.80 11.15 -19.57
N ASP A 740 21.92 10.29 -18.55
CA ASP A 740 23.20 9.77 -18.04
C ASP A 740 23.93 8.87 -19.04
N VAL A 741 23.19 8.04 -19.79
CA VAL A 741 23.74 7.18 -20.85
C VAL A 741 24.14 8.03 -22.06
N ILE A 742 23.35 9.05 -22.41
CA ILE A 742 23.60 9.94 -23.54
C ILE A 742 24.78 10.91 -23.27
N ALA A 743 24.90 11.44 -22.05
CA ALA A 743 25.93 12.39 -21.65
C ALA A 743 27.34 11.77 -21.58
N ALA A 744 27.45 10.51 -21.16
CA ALA A 744 28.72 9.78 -21.10
C ALA A 744 29.39 9.61 -22.47
N VAL A 745 28.62 9.68 -23.56
CA VAL A 745 29.08 9.40 -24.93
C VAL A 745 29.40 10.67 -25.73
N LEU A 746 28.68 11.78 -25.50
CA LEU A 746 28.78 12.98 -26.34
C LEU A 746 29.47 14.18 -25.68
N GLY A 747 29.79 14.10 -24.37
CA GLY A 747 30.27 15.24 -23.59
C GLY A 747 29.19 16.31 -23.36
N ASP A 748 29.54 17.39 -22.65
CA ASP A 748 28.61 18.49 -22.31
C ASP A 748 28.11 19.22 -23.58
N MET A 749 26.91 18.88 -24.09
CA MET A 749 26.25 19.54 -25.24
C MET A 749 24.69 19.44 -25.15
N PRO A 750 23.92 20.24 -25.93
CA PRO A 750 22.99 21.29 -25.49
C PRO A 750 21.53 20.83 -25.24
N THR A 751 20.75 21.71 -24.59
CA THR A 751 19.38 21.55 -24.05
C THR A 751 18.23 21.17 -25.02
N THR A 752 18.50 20.78 -26.26
CA THR A 752 17.46 20.42 -27.24
C THR A 752 17.84 19.18 -28.03
N MET A 753 17.75 18.02 -27.39
CA MET A 753 17.56 16.77 -28.13
C MET A 753 16.06 16.47 -28.13
N GLU A 754 15.41 16.60 -29.29
CA GLU A 754 14.07 16.08 -29.51
C GLU A 754 14.08 14.57 -29.25
N GLU A 755 13.03 14.08 -28.58
CA GLU A 755 12.56 12.75 -28.13
C GLU A 755 13.02 11.44 -28.85
N ALA A 756 13.90 11.50 -29.84
CA ALA A 756 14.21 10.39 -30.73
C ALA A 756 15.26 9.39 -30.22
N ARG A 757 15.99 9.63 -29.11
CA ARG A 757 17.00 8.67 -28.61
C ARG A 757 16.65 8.11 -27.25
N CYS A 758 16.49 6.79 -27.16
CA CYS A 758 16.24 6.10 -25.91
C CYS A 758 17.38 5.13 -25.58
N GLY A 759 17.95 5.24 -24.38
CA GLY A 759 19.02 4.37 -23.91
C GLY A 759 18.46 3.12 -23.23
N PHE A 760 19.14 1.98 -23.39
CA PHE A 760 18.84 0.75 -22.68
C PHE A 760 20.04 0.24 -21.89
N ARG A 761 19.74 -0.54 -20.85
CA ARG A 761 20.72 -1.30 -20.08
C ARG A 761 20.11 -2.65 -19.74
N LEU A 762 20.64 -3.70 -20.35
CA LEU A 762 20.21 -5.08 -20.19
C LEU A 762 21.18 -5.79 -19.24
N THR A 763 20.63 -6.45 -18.23
CA THR A 763 21.41 -7.24 -17.27
C THR A 763 21.12 -8.71 -17.56
N LEU A 764 22.15 -9.46 -17.92
CA LEU A 764 22.03 -10.84 -18.36
C LEU A 764 22.62 -11.78 -17.32
N PRO A 765 22.02 -12.97 -17.12
CA PRO A 765 22.60 -13.97 -16.24
C PRO A 765 23.97 -14.41 -16.76
N TYR A 766 24.92 -14.60 -15.84
CA TYR A 766 26.20 -15.20 -16.19
C TYR A 766 26.05 -16.69 -16.54
N ALA A 767 26.45 -17.08 -17.75
CA ALA A 767 26.49 -18.48 -18.22
C ALA A 767 27.75 -18.76 -19.07
N LEU A 768 28.31 -19.98 -18.97
CA LEU A 768 29.56 -20.46 -19.63
C LEU A 768 29.56 -20.37 -21.16
N HIS A 769 28.38 -20.31 -21.75
CA HIS A 769 28.13 -19.94 -23.13
C HIS A 769 26.76 -19.29 -23.12
N LEU A 770 26.67 -18.05 -23.58
CA LEU A 770 25.42 -17.32 -23.63
C LEU A 770 25.29 -16.76 -25.02
N GLU A 771 24.26 -17.18 -25.74
CA GLU A 771 23.87 -16.57 -26.99
C GLU A 771 22.64 -15.71 -26.76
N VAL A 772 22.74 -14.45 -27.18
CA VAL A 772 21.66 -13.48 -27.06
C VAL A 772 21.30 -12.98 -28.44
N LEU A 773 20.07 -13.27 -28.86
CA LEU A 773 19.50 -12.71 -30.08
C LEU A 773 18.74 -11.45 -29.72
N LEU A 774 19.23 -10.31 -30.20
CA LEU A 774 18.60 -9.01 -30.02
C LEU A 774 17.75 -8.70 -31.24
N SER A 775 16.50 -8.34 -31.00
CA SER A 775 15.56 -7.81 -31.99
C SER A 775 14.96 -6.50 -31.49
N ILE A 776 14.51 -5.65 -32.41
CA ILE A 776 13.88 -4.38 -32.07
C ILE A 776 12.44 -4.42 -32.59
N GLU A 777 11.50 -4.07 -31.73
CA GLU A 777 10.11 -3.90 -32.11
C GLU A 777 9.74 -2.42 -32.13
N VAL A 778 9.13 -1.97 -33.23
CA VAL A 778 8.54 -0.64 -33.38
C VAL A 778 7.19 -0.82 -34.07
N GLU A 779 6.13 -0.18 -33.54
CA GLU A 779 4.79 -0.20 -34.16
C GLU A 779 4.27 -1.62 -34.50
N HIS A 780 4.62 -2.62 -33.68
CA HIS A 780 4.26 -4.04 -33.82
C HIS A 780 4.99 -4.83 -34.92
N GLU A 781 6.00 -4.23 -35.57
CA GLU A 781 6.94 -4.96 -36.44
C GLU A 781 8.21 -5.31 -35.66
N VAL A 782 8.70 -6.54 -35.78
CA VAL A 782 9.90 -7.05 -35.10
C VAL A 782 11.01 -7.31 -36.12
N VAL A 783 12.16 -6.69 -35.93
CA VAL A 783 13.34 -6.87 -36.80
C VAL A 783 14.52 -7.44 -36.00
N PRO A 784 15.10 -8.58 -36.41
CA PRO A 784 16.35 -9.09 -35.85
C PRO A 784 17.49 -8.08 -36.04
N TRP A 785 18.31 -7.91 -35.02
CA TRP A 785 19.38 -6.91 -35.01
C TRP A 785 20.77 -7.52 -34.85
N LEU A 786 21.07 -8.17 -33.73
CA LEU A 786 22.40 -8.71 -33.43
C LEU A 786 22.30 -10.10 -32.81
N SER A 787 23.28 -10.97 -33.11
CA SER A 787 23.63 -12.09 -32.24
C SER A 787 24.85 -11.70 -31.42
N VAL A 788 24.70 -11.75 -30.10
CA VAL A 788 25.78 -11.50 -29.14
C VAL A 788 26.12 -12.82 -28.47
N ILE A 789 27.31 -13.34 -28.77
CA ILE A 789 27.79 -14.60 -28.22
C ILE A 789 28.88 -14.31 -27.19
N PHE A 790 28.62 -14.69 -25.95
CA PHE A 790 29.61 -14.67 -24.89
C PHE A 790 30.38 -15.99 -24.87
N THR A 791 31.70 -15.90 -25.03
CA THR A 791 32.62 -17.03 -24.98
C THR A 791 33.57 -16.88 -23.80
N HIS A 792 33.73 -17.96 -23.04
CA HIS A 792 34.59 -17.95 -21.86
C HIS A 792 36.00 -18.34 -22.26
N ARG A 793 36.99 -17.54 -21.84
CA ARG A 793 38.38 -17.98 -21.81
C ARG A 793 38.78 -18.18 -20.36
N VAL A 794 38.92 -19.45 -19.96
CA VAL A 794 39.60 -19.80 -18.71
C VAL A 794 41.07 -19.45 -18.90
N LYS A 795 41.57 -18.48 -18.14
CA LYS A 795 43.00 -18.19 -18.12
C LYS A 795 43.69 -19.32 -17.36
N ARG A 796 44.05 -20.40 -18.06
CA ARG A 796 44.85 -21.48 -17.47
C ARG A 796 46.16 -20.88 -16.98
N SER A 797 46.33 -20.77 -15.67
CA SER A 797 47.60 -20.39 -15.06
C SER A 797 48.59 -21.55 -15.25
N GLY A 798 49.25 -21.58 -16.40
CA GLY A 798 50.26 -22.60 -16.70
C GLY A 798 50.34 -23.02 -18.15
N GLN A 799 50.57 -22.09 -19.08
CA GLN A 799 51.36 -22.37 -20.28
C GLN A 799 51.92 -21.03 -20.80
N GLN A 800 53.22 -20.81 -20.58
CA GLN A 800 53.99 -19.93 -21.45
C GLN A 800 54.08 -20.63 -22.81
N GLY A 801 53.66 -19.95 -23.86
CA GLY A 801 53.68 -20.43 -25.25
C GLY A 801 52.91 -19.48 -26.13
#